data_AF-C4YSG2-F1
#
_entry.id   AF-C4YSG2-F1
#
_cell.length_a   1.000
_cell.length_b   1.000
_cell.length_c   1.000
_cell.angle_alpha   90.00
_cell.angle_beta   90.00
_cell.angle_gamma   90.00
#
_symmetry.space_group_name_H-M   'P 1'
#
loop_
_entity.id
_entity.type
_entity.pdbx_description
1 polymer ?
#
loop_
_entity_poly.entity_id
_entity_poly.type
_entity_poly.pdbx_seq_one_letter_code
_entity_poly.pdbx_strand_id
1 'polypeptide(L)'
;MSSNEEIINLLGRLNQNKNKNKTDDDSADNETTLNQLANLTKNGISEPLIMIILDKIFNDTLKITDKNKLLDECLIPNHDLSIDVFFKIISIIGVSRVYFKGNRKFKSKQLSISLQLKLLQWMIDNFQFLGNTFCKSGSIVLTLLVKSLDYEFSRGPISQLIILLLNSSVSKSNQIITFYNQEIYHTINILKSNHIQTVVNLYNKFPLDIYLEELLAYFRVINPDLDYMIYSPENFPLLNKLNCNLNQVYRWKDSDELTATTITITTTTTTKSNKRQKTTITSKPDTLTHNIEVLDQINKINPYKLVRNAFDNEKEAQLLTILFQTGNNRFINKVDKYIGAILTTFTNSEKELQSFLQQVSHLYKISDGTIILPSIENFILDNNNNNSLSVGKFCQQFDYRSKLIKYLHNVDPMRLVTMIHHNASILKQIYYDTNNGSYETNSNFNYESCHDYVKNILYLLNLWIFENQDDIIISRINLLLPELYEFIKYCKHIQEQLTNQVVEFFINLPSSLFNQLELKTIIIPRSLTYSCLLSCDPLVVSNITQHISNCKSHDYTNSTHYRDLQNSYIMDTINFLWKERFLKQDANLTNISSNKGFFLHPDFENKLNSLHTFDCSYYLSSSPSTIGEFFYNPAFSYIVTKIIWDIEDNHNGINTRHEGPISRESLIRLRNDSDKIWLSLSFDELKLSILQNLEIKKFNGIADLLFNSLKSLADKRSLDKNNESANNSSS
;
A
#
# COMPACT_ATOMS: atom_id res chain seq x y z
N MET A 1 19.37 -71.45 11.77
CA MET A 1 19.64 -70.77 10.49
C MET A 1 19.22 -69.33 10.65
N SER A 2 20.00 -68.36 10.18
CA SER A 2 19.52 -66.98 10.24
C SER A 2 18.25 -66.88 9.39
N SER A 3 17.24 -66.10 9.83
CA SER A 3 16.00 -65.88 9.06
C SER A 3 16.29 -65.45 7.61
N ASN A 4 17.42 -64.77 7.40
CA ASN A 4 17.94 -64.35 6.10
C ASN A 4 18.39 -65.52 5.19
N GLU A 5 19.05 -66.55 5.73
CA GLU A 5 19.43 -67.76 4.97
C GLU A 5 18.21 -68.59 4.58
N GLU A 6 17.18 -68.61 5.44
CA GLU A 6 15.92 -69.30 5.17
C GLU A 6 15.14 -68.60 4.05
N ILE A 7 15.11 -67.26 4.04
CA ILE A 7 14.55 -66.44 2.95
C ILE A 7 15.30 -66.69 1.63
N ILE A 8 16.65 -66.73 1.64
CA ILE A 8 17.44 -66.99 0.43
C ILE A 8 17.18 -68.41 -0.11
N ASN A 9 17.07 -69.40 0.77
CA ASN A 9 16.74 -70.78 0.38
C ASN A 9 15.32 -70.88 -0.20
N LEU A 10 14.33 -70.20 0.39
CA LEU A 10 12.96 -70.14 -0.14
C LEU A 10 12.89 -69.42 -1.50
N LEU A 11 13.62 -68.31 -1.67
CA LEU A 11 13.78 -67.62 -2.95
C LEU A 11 14.52 -68.46 -4.02
N GLY A 12 15.42 -69.34 -3.58
CA GLY A 12 16.10 -70.34 -4.41
C GLY A 12 15.17 -71.46 -4.89
N ARG A 13 14.23 -71.89 -4.04
CA ARG A 13 13.22 -72.93 -4.35
C ARG A 13 12.20 -72.45 -5.40
N LEU A 14 11.89 -71.15 -5.41
CA LEU A 14 11.12 -70.53 -6.50
C LEU A 14 11.86 -70.76 -7.84
N ASN A 15 11.28 -71.58 -8.72
CA ASN A 15 11.80 -72.03 -10.04
C ASN A 15 12.76 -73.24 -10.09
N GLN A 16 13.00 -74.01 -9.02
CA GLN A 16 13.82 -75.24 -9.14
C GLN A 16 13.12 -76.41 -9.86
N ASN A 17 11.81 -76.38 -10.06
CA ASN A 17 11.05 -77.49 -10.66
C ASN A 17 10.87 -77.42 -12.20
N LYS A 18 11.77 -76.78 -12.95
CA LYS A 18 11.66 -76.82 -14.44
C LYS A 18 12.03 -78.18 -15.06
N ASN A 19 12.61 -79.11 -14.30
CA ASN A 19 13.07 -80.41 -14.82
C ASN A 19 12.23 -81.63 -14.41
N LYS A 20 11.06 -81.46 -13.78
CA LYS A 20 10.09 -82.55 -13.62
C LYS A 20 8.72 -82.10 -14.10
N ASN A 21 8.08 -83.01 -14.83
CA ASN A 21 6.85 -82.83 -15.59
C ASN A 21 5.79 -81.93 -14.93
N LYS A 22 5.26 -80.99 -15.73
CA LYS A 22 4.11 -80.14 -15.43
C LYS A 22 2.98 -80.94 -14.77
N THR A 23 2.70 -80.66 -13.52
CA THR A 23 1.45 -81.00 -12.82
C THR A 23 0.99 -79.80 -12.00
N ASP A 24 -0.31 -79.67 -11.76
CA ASP A 24 -0.95 -78.51 -11.11
C ASP A 24 -0.47 -78.27 -9.66
N ASP A 25 0.23 -79.23 -9.06
CA ASP A 25 0.81 -79.17 -7.70
C ASP A 25 1.93 -78.13 -7.55
N ASP A 26 2.64 -77.76 -8.62
CA ASP A 26 3.70 -76.72 -8.57
C ASP A 26 3.12 -75.32 -8.21
N SER A 27 1.82 -75.09 -8.39
CA SER A 27 1.18 -73.81 -8.04
C SER A 27 0.93 -73.66 -6.53
N ALA A 28 0.54 -74.75 -5.86
CA ALA A 28 0.29 -74.79 -4.43
C ALA A 28 1.61 -74.71 -3.62
N ASP A 29 2.67 -75.36 -4.10
CA ASP A 29 4.00 -75.28 -3.47
C ASP A 29 4.63 -73.88 -3.60
N ASN A 30 4.42 -73.20 -4.73
CA ASN A 30 4.85 -71.80 -4.88
C ASN A 30 4.01 -70.85 -4.01
N GLU A 31 2.70 -71.10 -3.85
CA GLU A 31 1.85 -70.28 -2.99
C GLU A 31 2.15 -70.46 -1.49
N THR A 32 2.42 -71.69 -1.04
CA THR A 32 2.85 -71.96 0.34
C THR A 32 4.22 -71.36 0.66
N THR A 33 5.18 -71.45 -0.27
CA THR A 33 6.50 -70.81 -0.12
C THR A 33 6.42 -69.27 -0.15
N LEU A 34 5.53 -68.69 -0.97
CA LEU A 34 5.25 -67.24 -0.96
C LEU A 34 4.60 -66.79 0.35
N ASN A 35 3.65 -67.55 0.90
CA ASN A 35 3.03 -67.23 2.20
C ASN A 35 4.02 -67.36 3.36
N GLN A 36 4.95 -68.31 3.29
CA GLN A 36 6.06 -68.43 4.25
C GLN A 36 7.02 -67.25 4.13
N LEU A 37 7.37 -66.82 2.91
CA LEU A 37 8.14 -65.60 2.65
C LEU A 37 7.42 -64.36 3.21
N ALA A 38 6.13 -64.18 2.94
CA ALA A 38 5.34 -63.07 3.47
C ALA A 38 5.35 -63.04 5.00
N ASN A 39 5.20 -64.20 5.66
CA ASN A 39 5.25 -64.29 7.11
C ASN A 39 6.63 -63.96 7.71
N LEU A 40 7.72 -64.41 7.07
CA LEU A 40 9.09 -64.13 7.51
C LEU A 40 9.49 -62.67 7.28
N THR A 41 8.82 -61.97 6.37
CA THR A 41 9.15 -60.60 5.94
C THR A 41 8.24 -59.53 6.55
N LYS A 42 7.26 -59.92 7.36
CA LYS A 42 6.37 -59.02 8.12
C LYS A 42 7.09 -58.02 9.02
N ASN A 43 8.23 -58.40 9.59
CA ASN A 43 9.05 -57.52 10.42
C ASN A 43 10.09 -56.74 9.60
N GLY A 44 9.86 -56.65 8.29
CA GLY A 44 10.68 -56.06 7.23
C GLY A 44 12.04 -56.74 6.98
N ILE A 45 12.70 -56.27 5.92
CA ILE A 45 13.83 -56.93 5.27
C ILE A 45 15.05 -55.99 5.19
N SER A 46 16.25 -56.56 5.25
CA SER A 46 17.52 -55.84 4.99
C SER A 46 17.75 -55.55 3.50
N GLU A 47 18.50 -54.49 3.20
CA GLU A 47 18.78 -54.05 1.81
C GLU A 47 19.35 -55.16 0.89
N PRO A 48 20.30 -56.01 1.31
CA PRO A 48 20.83 -57.08 0.44
C PRO A 48 19.76 -58.08 0.02
N LEU A 49 18.81 -58.40 0.91
CA LEU A 49 17.70 -59.30 0.60
C LEU A 49 16.67 -58.63 -0.33
N ILE A 50 16.43 -57.33 -0.16
CA ILE A 50 15.61 -56.54 -1.10
C ILE A 50 16.22 -56.60 -2.50
N MET A 51 17.54 -56.44 -2.62
CA MET A 51 18.23 -56.54 -3.91
C MET A 51 18.05 -57.91 -4.58
N ILE A 52 18.12 -58.99 -3.80
CA ILE A 52 17.92 -60.37 -4.28
C ILE A 52 16.46 -60.60 -4.72
N ILE A 53 15.49 -60.09 -3.95
CA ILE A 53 14.07 -60.17 -4.30
C ILE A 53 13.79 -59.39 -5.59
N LEU A 54 14.35 -58.18 -5.72
CA LEU A 54 14.25 -57.39 -6.94
C LEU A 54 14.86 -58.12 -8.14
N ASP A 55 16.04 -58.74 -8.01
CA ASP A 55 16.62 -59.57 -9.09
C ASP A 55 15.70 -60.71 -9.50
N LYS A 56 15.01 -61.32 -8.53
CA LYS A 56 14.05 -62.38 -8.81
C LYS A 56 12.80 -61.86 -9.53
N ILE A 57 12.28 -60.70 -9.15
CA ILE A 57 11.16 -60.03 -9.82
C ILE A 57 11.54 -59.63 -11.24
N PHE A 58 12.77 -59.18 -11.45
CA PHE A 58 13.27 -58.73 -12.76
C PHE A 58 13.57 -59.89 -13.72
N ASN A 59 13.82 -61.09 -13.19
CA ASN A 59 14.00 -62.29 -14.00
C ASN A 59 12.68 -62.78 -14.66
N ASP A 60 12.76 -63.19 -15.93
CA ASP A 60 11.62 -63.62 -16.76
C ASP A 60 10.96 -64.95 -16.35
N THR A 61 11.46 -65.61 -15.30
CA THR A 61 11.11 -67.00 -15.00
C THR A 61 9.87 -67.17 -14.12
N LEU A 62 9.47 -66.13 -13.37
CA LEU A 62 8.29 -66.14 -12.48
C LEU A 62 7.01 -65.66 -13.19
N LYS A 63 5.85 -66.20 -12.77
CA LYS A 63 4.53 -65.72 -13.22
C LYS A 63 4.27 -64.29 -12.70
N ILE A 64 3.47 -63.52 -13.43
CA ILE A 64 3.12 -62.13 -13.08
C ILE A 64 2.38 -62.06 -11.72
N THR A 65 1.54 -63.06 -11.42
CA THR A 65 0.83 -63.19 -10.13
C THR A 65 1.79 -63.28 -8.94
N ASP A 66 2.83 -64.09 -9.09
CA ASP A 66 3.80 -64.38 -8.04
C ASP A 66 4.72 -63.17 -7.83
N LYS A 67 5.09 -62.49 -8.92
CA LYS A 67 5.82 -61.21 -8.85
C LYS A 67 5.02 -60.11 -8.15
N ASN A 68 3.70 -60.07 -8.36
CA ASN A 68 2.83 -59.11 -7.68
C ASN A 68 2.75 -59.42 -6.17
N LYS A 69 2.58 -60.68 -5.77
CA LYS A 69 2.59 -61.07 -4.35
C LYS A 69 3.93 -60.74 -3.67
N LEU A 70 5.06 -60.99 -4.34
CA LEU A 70 6.38 -60.62 -3.82
C LEU A 70 6.53 -59.10 -3.63
N LEU A 71 5.93 -58.29 -4.50
CA LEU A 71 5.99 -56.84 -4.42
C LEU A 71 5.04 -56.26 -3.36
N ASP A 72 3.83 -56.79 -3.27
CA ASP A 72 2.79 -56.28 -2.38
C ASP A 72 3.02 -56.74 -0.91
N GLU A 73 3.52 -57.97 -0.68
CA GLU A 73 3.59 -58.56 0.67
C GLU A 73 5.01 -58.72 1.24
N CYS A 74 6.03 -58.84 0.39
CA CYS A 74 7.39 -59.17 0.85
C CYS A 74 8.36 -57.97 0.83
N LEU A 75 8.16 -56.95 0.00
CA LEU A 75 9.10 -55.83 -0.13
C LEU A 75 8.88 -54.74 0.95
N ILE A 76 9.09 -55.08 2.22
CA ILE A 76 8.97 -54.12 3.35
C ILE A 76 10.38 -53.78 3.87
N PRO A 77 10.86 -52.54 3.74
CA PRO A 77 12.19 -52.16 4.21
C PRO A 77 12.25 -51.91 5.73
N ASN A 78 13.37 -52.30 6.36
CA ASN A 78 13.62 -52.06 7.80
C ASN A 78 14.45 -50.81 8.11
N HIS A 79 15.25 -50.36 7.16
CA HIS A 79 16.20 -49.27 7.32
C HIS A 79 16.18 -48.37 6.08
N ASP A 80 16.81 -47.19 6.20
CA ASP A 80 17.05 -46.30 5.06
C ASP A 80 17.72 -47.06 3.92
N LEU A 81 17.17 -46.93 2.72
CA LEU A 81 17.62 -47.66 1.53
C LEU A 81 18.69 -46.87 0.78
N SER A 82 19.75 -47.54 0.33
CA SER A 82 20.77 -46.94 -0.53
C SER A 82 20.20 -46.49 -1.90
N ILE A 83 20.97 -45.63 -2.57
CA ILE A 83 20.62 -45.18 -3.93
C ILE A 83 20.71 -46.31 -4.97
N ASP A 84 21.40 -47.41 -4.67
CA ASP A 84 21.55 -48.52 -5.61
C ASP A 84 20.19 -49.19 -5.88
N VAL A 85 19.32 -49.26 -4.87
CA VAL A 85 17.95 -49.78 -5.02
C VAL A 85 17.17 -48.94 -6.02
N PHE A 86 17.31 -47.61 -5.94
CA PHE A 86 16.70 -46.67 -6.87
C PHE A 86 17.25 -46.81 -8.29
N PHE A 87 18.57 -46.90 -8.46
CA PHE A 87 19.16 -47.11 -9.78
C PHE A 87 18.70 -48.42 -10.42
N LYS A 88 18.52 -49.46 -9.62
CA LYS A 88 18.01 -50.74 -10.10
C LYS A 88 16.56 -50.62 -10.60
N ILE A 89 15.68 -50.00 -9.82
CA ILE A 89 14.28 -49.82 -10.20
C ILE A 89 14.16 -48.89 -11.42
N ILE A 90 14.85 -47.74 -11.43
CA ILE A 90 14.77 -46.77 -12.52
C ILE A 90 15.33 -47.33 -13.85
N SER A 91 16.33 -48.22 -13.80
CA SER A 91 16.93 -48.83 -15.00
C SER A 91 15.96 -49.66 -15.83
N ILE A 92 14.87 -50.12 -15.20
CA ILE A 92 13.87 -51.01 -15.81
C ILE A 92 12.67 -50.22 -16.34
N ILE A 93 12.51 -48.96 -15.93
CA ILE A 93 11.41 -48.11 -16.37
C ILE A 93 11.65 -47.69 -17.83
N GLY A 94 10.69 -48.01 -18.69
CA GLY A 94 10.71 -47.62 -20.09
C GLY A 94 10.12 -48.66 -21.04
N VAL A 95 10.47 -48.52 -22.32
CA VAL A 95 9.95 -49.34 -23.42
C VAL A 95 11.08 -50.12 -24.09
N SER A 96 10.80 -51.38 -24.48
CA SER A 96 11.76 -52.26 -25.13
C SER A 96 12.37 -51.59 -26.37
N ARG A 97 13.67 -51.30 -26.30
CA ARG A 97 14.43 -50.71 -27.39
C ARG A 97 15.07 -51.81 -28.21
N VAL A 98 15.08 -51.60 -29.52
CA VAL A 98 15.88 -52.40 -30.42
C VAL A 98 17.27 -51.79 -30.50
N TYR A 99 18.31 -52.55 -30.17
CA TYR A 99 19.68 -52.13 -30.33
C TYR A 99 20.45 -53.13 -31.21
N PHE A 100 21.43 -52.61 -31.94
CA PHE A 100 22.30 -53.42 -32.79
C PHE A 100 23.59 -53.71 -32.03
N LYS A 101 23.95 -54.98 -31.90
CA LYS A 101 25.27 -55.41 -31.42
C LYS A 101 25.96 -56.14 -32.58
N GLY A 102 26.82 -55.41 -33.30
CA GLY A 102 27.29 -55.81 -34.63
C GLY A 102 26.15 -55.82 -35.66
N ASN A 103 26.12 -56.82 -36.55
CA ASN A 103 25.07 -56.96 -37.59
C ASN A 103 23.77 -57.60 -37.07
N ARG A 104 23.63 -57.88 -35.77
CA ARG A 104 22.45 -58.55 -35.19
C ARG A 104 21.59 -57.59 -34.39
N LYS A 105 20.29 -57.67 -34.65
CA LYS A 105 19.23 -56.89 -34.01
C LYS A 105 18.80 -57.58 -32.72
N PHE A 106 19.07 -56.98 -31.57
CA PHE A 106 18.61 -57.45 -30.26
C PHE A 106 17.49 -56.54 -29.74
N LYS A 107 16.54 -57.11 -29.00
CA LYS A 107 15.51 -56.34 -28.26
C LYS A 107 15.86 -56.36 -26.78
N SER A 108 15.83 -55.21 -26.11
CA SER A 108 15.95 -55.17 -24.66
C SER A 108 14.71 -55.82 -24.04
N LYS A 109 14.95 -56.74 -23.11
CA LYS A 109 13.89 -57.35 -22.30
C LYS A 109 13.42 -56.32 -21.28
N GLN A 110 12.12 -56.14 -21.15
CA GLN A 110 11.52 -55.15 -20.27
C GLN A 110 10.31 -55.76 -19.57
N LEU A 111 10.08 -55.38 -18.31
CA LEU A 111 8.91 -55.83 -17.54
C LEU A 111 7.62 -55.24 -18.13
N SER A 112 6.48 -55.88 -17.84
CA SER A 112 5.18 -55.35 -18.24
C SER A 112 4.95 -53.97 -17.63
N ILE A 113 4.24 -53.09 -18.35
CA ILE A 113 3.91 -51.73 -17.90
C ILE A 113 3.19 -51.76 -16.54
N SER A 114 2.29 -52.73 -16.33
CA SER A 114 1.59 -52.93 -15.06
C SER A 114 2.53 -53.13 -13.87
N LEU A 115 3.62 -53.87 -14.07
CA LEU A 115 4.58 -54.20 -13.02
C LEU A 115 5.57 -53.03 -12.79
N GLN A 116 5.94 -52.31 -13.85
CA GLN A 116 6.69 -51.05 -13.74
C GLN A 116 5.93 -49.99 -12.94
N LEU A 117 4.62 -49.86 -13.18
CA LEU A 117 3.75 -48.95 -12.43
C LEU A 117 3.62 -49.34 -10.95
N LYS A 118 3.53 -50.65 -10.66
CA LYS A 118 3.54 -51.15 -9.27
C LYS A 118 4.87 -50.88 -8.56
N LEU A 119 6.00 -51.03 -9.24
CA LEU A 119 7.31 -50.69 -8.68
C LEU A 119 7.42 -49.19 -8.37
N LEU A 120 6.90 -48.34 -9.25
CA LEU A 120 6.83 -46.89 -9.01
C LEU A 120 5.91 -46.55 -7.84
N GLN A 121 4.75 -47.22 -7.72
CA GLN A 121 3.86 -47.08 -6.57
C GLN A 121 4.57 -47.46 -5.27
N TRP A 122 5.24 -48.62 -5.27
CA TRP A 122 6.01 -49.08 -4.12
C TRP A 122 7.07 -48.08 -3.67
N MET A 123 7.74 -47.40 -4.61
CA MET A 123 8.69 -46.33 -4.29
C MET A 123 8.02 -45.10 -3.67
N ILE A 124 6.81 -44.76 -4.09
CA ILE A 124 6.02 -43.66 -3.52
C ILE A 124 5.61 -44.01 -2.09
N ASP A 125 5.11 -45.22 -1.86
CA ASP A 125 4.63 -45.68 -0.55
C ASP A 125 5.78 -45.78 0.46
N ASN A 126 6.97 -46.21 0.01
CA ASN A 126 8.17 -46.35 0.85
C ASN A 126 9.11 -45.14 0.76
N PHE A 127 8.63 -43.98 0.32
CA PHE A 127 9.46 -42.79 0.14
C PHE A 127 10.16 -42.33 1.43
N GLN A 128 9.57 -42.60 2.60
CA GLN A 128 10.18 -42.26 3.90
C GLN A 128 11.58 -42.87 4.09
N PHE A 129 11.79 -44.11 3.62
CA PHE A 129 13.08 -44.82 3.71
C PHE A 129 14.08 -44.40 2.61
N LEU A 130 13.60 -43.80 1.52
CA LEU A 130 14.42 -43.34 0.39
C LEU A 130 14.71 -41.83 0.43
N GLY A 131 13.93 -41.05 1.17
CA GLY A 131 13.98 -39.60 1.13
C GLY A 131 15.34 -39.03 1.53
N ASN A 132 15.97 -39.58 2.57
CA ASN A 132 17.30 -39.15 3.02
C ASN A 132 18.38 -39.36 1.96
N THR A 133 18.38 -40.53 1.31
CA THR A 133 19.38 -40.86 0.28
C THR A 133 19.13 -40.09 -1.01
N PHE A 134 17.87 -39.86 -1.37
CA PHE A 134 17.53 -39.03 -2.52
C PHE A 134 17.94 -37.57 -2.33
N CYS A 135 17.74 -36.98 -1.16
CA CYS A 135 18.20 -35.61 -0.90
C CYS A 135 19.73 -35.49 -1.03
N LYS A 136 20.50 -36.46 -0.51
CA LYS A 136 21.97 -36.46 -0.61
C LYS A 136 22.47 -36.52 -2.06
N SER A 137 21.80 -37.28 -2.92
CA SER A 137 22.16 -37.43 -4.33
C SER A 137 21.35 -36.53 -5.28
N GLY A 138 20.61 -35.56 -4.72
CA GLY A 138 19.41 -34.94 -5.30
C GLY A 138 19.46 -34.56 -6.77
N SER A 139 20.52 -33.89 -7.24
CA SER A 139 20.58 -33.45 -8.65
C SER A 139 20.57 -34.62 -9.64
N ILE A 140 21.21 -35.75 -9.32
CA ILE A 140 21.29 -36.90 -10.24
C ILE A 140 19.95 -37.63 -10.29
N VAL A 141 19.36 -37.86 -9.11
CA VAL A 141 18.04 -38.49 -8.95
C VAL A 141 16.97 -37.69 -9.70
N LEU A 142 16.95 -36.36 -9.51
CA LEU A 142 16.00 -35.49 -10.20
C LEU A 142 16.19 -35.52 -11.72
N THR A 143 17.43 -35.45 -12.22
CA THR A 143 17.67 -35.54 -13.67
C THR A 143 17.16 -36.85 -14.27
N LEU A 144 17.35 -37.98 -13.57
CA LEU A 144 16.85 -39.29 -14.01
C LEU A 144 15.32 -39.35 -13.99
N LEU A 145 14.67 -38.84 -12.94
CA LEU A 145 13.22 -38.78 -12.86
C LEU A 145 12.62 -37.90 -13.97
N VAL A 146 13.19 -36.70 -14.20
CA VAL A 146 12.72 -35.80 -15.27
C VAL A 146 12.87 -36.45 -16.64
N LYS A 147 13.96 -37.18 -16.90
CA LYS A 147 14.14 -37.92 -18.16
C LYS A 147 13.14 -39.06 -18.32
N SER A 148 12.72 -39.68 -17.22
CA SER A 148 11.72 -40.74 -17.24
C SER A 148 10.29 -40.23 -17.48
N LEU A 149 10.04 -38.91 -17.44
CA LEU A 149 8.76 -38.30 -17.88
C LEU A 149 8.51 -38.40 -19.40
N ASP A 150 9.56 -38.72 -20.18
CA ASP A 150 9.42 -38.96 -21.62
C ASP A 150 8.44 -40.11 -21.92
N TYR A 151 8.29 -41.06 -20.99
CA TYR A 151 7.33 -42.16 -21.10
C TYR A 151 5.96 -41.76 -20.53
N GLU A 152 4.94 -41.75 -21.39
CA GLU A 152 3.58 -41.29 -21.05
C GLU A 152 2.96 -42.05 -19.87
N PHE A 153 3.08 -43.39 -19.84
CA PHE A 153 2.51 -44.20 -18.76
C PHE A 153 3.10 -43.88 -17.38
N SER A 154 4.32 -43.36 -17.29
CA SER A 154 4.99 -43.08 -16.02
C SER A 154 4.90 -41.63 -15.57
N ARG A 155 4.28 -40.72 -16.34
CA ARG A 155 4.20 -39.29 -16.00
C ARG A 155 3.51 -39.05 -14.66
N GLY A 156 2.36 -39.67 -14.42
CA GLY A 156 1.63 -39.57 -13.15
C GLY A 156 2.45 -39.92 -11.91
N PRO A 157 2.99 -41.15 -11.78
CA PRO A 157 3.76 -41.55 -10.60
C PRO A 157 5.10 -40.83 -10.48
N ILE A 158 5.77 -40.51 -11.59
CA ILE A 158 7.05 -39.80 -11.56
C ILE A 158 6.86 -38.34 -11.17
N SER A 159 5.82 -37.65 -11.65
CA SER A 159 5.48 -36.30 -11.21
C SER A 159 5.27 -36.26 -9.70
N GLN A 160 4.58 -37.25 -9.12
CA GLN A 160 4.40 -37.37 -7.67
C GLN A 160 5.75 -37.59 -6.94
N LEU A 161 6.62 -38.46 -7.44
CA LEU A 161 7.96 -38.66 -6.86
C LEU A 161 8.81 -37.38 -6.91
N ILE A 162 8.74 -36.61 -8.00
CA ILE A 162 9.44 -35.33 -8.13
C ILE A 162 8.90 -34.32 -7.10
N ILE A 163 7.58 -34.24 -6.94
CA ILE A 163 6.94 -33.36 -5.95
C ILE A 163 7.39 -33.75 -4.52
N LEU A 164 7.36 -35.04 -4.18
CA LEU A 164 7.81 -35.54 -2.87
C LEU A 164 9.28 -35.24 -2.60
N LEU A 165 10.15 -35.45 -3.59
CA LEU A 165 11.59 -35.14 -3.52
C LEU A 165 11.86 -33.66 -3.27
N LEU A 166 11.16 -32.80 -4.01
CA LEU A 166 11.36 -31.37 -3.88
C LEU A 166 10.78 -30.87 -2.55
N ASN A 167 9.64 -31.40 -2.09
CA ASN A 167 9.06 -31.06 -0.79
C ASN A 167 9.98 -31.45 0.38
N SER A 168 10.55 -32.66 0.34
CA SER A 168 11.48 -33.13 1.37
C SER A 168 12.77 -32.31 1.40
N SER A 169 13.23 -31.82 0.25
CA SER A 169 14.40 -30.93 0.15
C SER A 169 14.15 -29.52 0.70
N VAL A 170 12.94 -28.97 0.54
CA VAL A 170 12.55 -27.67 1.12
C VAL A 170 12.51 -27.74 2.65
N SER A 171 12.11 -28.90 3.19
CA SER A 171 11.98 -29.16 4.63
C SER A 171 13.33 -29.32 5.36
N LYS A 172 14.35 -29.82 4.65
CA LYS A 172 15.69 -30.08 5.20
C LYS A 172 16.67 -29.14 4.50
N SER A 173 16.99 -28.01 5.14
CA SER A 173 17.96 -26.98 4.73
C SER A 173 18.94 -27.44 3.63
N ASN A 174 18.87 -26.80 2.45
CA ASN A 174 19.70 -27.02 1.25
C ASN A 174 21.23 -27.05 1.53
N GLN A 175 21.74 -28.12 2.10
CA GLN A 175 23.16 -28.31 2.37
C GLN A 175 23.55 -29.71 1.88
N ILE A 176 23.84 -29.81 0.59
CA ILE A 176 24.49 -31.00 0.04
C ILE A 176 25.96 -30.88 0.41
N ILE A 177 26.40 -31.67 1.40
CA ILE A 177 27.81 -31.78 1.77
C ILE A 177 28.48 -32.65 0.70
N THR A 178 29.30 -32.03 -0.16
CA THR A 178 30.15 -32.78 -1.08
C THR A 178 31.46 -33.15 -0.38
N PHE A 179 32.05 -34.29 -0.74
CA PHE A 179 33.31 -34.77 -0.16
C PHE A 179 34.47 -33.77 -0.27
N TYR A 180 34.42 -32.87 -1.28
CA TYR A 180 35.46 -31.87 -1.55
C TYR A 180 35.23 -30.49 -0.91
N ASN A 181 34.01 -30.17 -0.44
CA ASN A 181 33.68 -28.87 0.16
C ASN A 181 33.03 -29.07 1.55
N GLN A 182 33.81 -29.52 2.53
CA GLN A 182 33.35 -29.57 3.92
C GLN A 182 33.25 -28.18 4.57
N GLU A 183 33.97 -27.17 4.04
CA GLU A 183 34.09 -25.84 4.66
C GLU A 183 33.28 -24.73 3.96
N ILE A 184 32.81 -24.95 2.71
CA ILE A 184 32.09 -23.93 1.93
C ILE A 184 30.64 -24.36 1.70
N TYR A 185 29.73 -23.80 2.50
CA TYR A 185 28.29 -23.99 2.42
C TYR A 185 27.68 -23.30 1.19
N HIS A 186 27.82 -23.89 0.01
CA HIS A 186 27.02 -23.48 -1.16
C HIS A 186 25.68 -24.21 -1.16
N THR A 187 24.59 -23.46 -1.07
CA THR A 187 23.23 -23.98 -1.24
C THR A 187 23.01 -24.34 -2.72
N ILE A 188 23.30 -25.59 -3.10
CA ILE A 188 23.01 -26.06 -4.46
C ILE A 188 21.50 -26.29 -4.58
N ASN A 189 20.82 -25.46 -5.37
CA ASN A 189 19.43 -25.72 -5.74
C ASN A 189 19.32 -27.03 -6.53
N ILE A 190 18.51 -27.97 -6.04
CA ILE A 190 18.29 -29.26 -6.68
C ILE A 190 17.58 -29.08 -8.04
N LEU A 191 16.64 -28.14 -8.13
CA LEU A 191 15.94 -27.77 -9.36
C LEU A 191 16.81 -26.82 -10.20
N LYS A 192 17.20 -27.25 -11.40
CA LYS A 192 17.99 -26.48 -12.38
C LYS A 192 17.12 -26.02 -13.55
N SER A 193 17.54 -24.97 -14.25
CA SER A 193 16.86 -24.44 -15.45
C SER A 193 16.64 -25.49 -16.53
N ASN A 194 17.60 -26.40 -16.74
CA ASN A 194 17.44 -27.48 -17.71
C ASN A 194 16.28 -28.44 -17.37
N HIS A 195 16.05 -28.73 -16.08
CA HIS A 195 14.91 -29.55 -15.66
C HIS A 195 13.59 -28.88 -16.04
N ILE A 196 13.48 -27.56 -15.79
CA ILE A 196 12.31 -26.77 -16.13
C ILE A 196 12.08 -26.75 -17.65
N GLN A 197 13.12 -26.49 -18.45
CA GLN A 197 13.01 -26.50 -19.91
C GLN A 197 12.54 -27.85 -20.44
N THR A 198 13.00 -28.96 -19.86
CA THR A 198 12.61 -30.31 -20.30
C THR A 198 11.11 -30.56 -20.08
N VAL A 199 10.58 -30.17 -18.91
CA VAL A 199 9.15 -30.29 -18.60
C VAL A 199 8.30 -29.35 -19.45
N VAL A 200 8.75 -28.11 -19.67
CA VAL A 200 8.07 -27.16 -20.56
C VAL A 200 8.01 -27.68 -22.00
N ASN A 201 9.11 -28.27 -22.50
CA ASN A 201 9.13 -28.90 -23.82
C ASN A 201 8.15 -30.08 -23.93
N LEU A 202 7.99 -30.87 -22.86
CA LEU A 202 7.02 -31.96 -22.80
C LEU A 202 5.58 -31.42 -22.76
N TYR A 203 5.31 -30.38 -21.96
CA TYR A 203 4.00 -29.75 -21.90
C TYR A 203 3.60 -29.13 -23.25
N ASN A 204 4.53 -28.47 -23.94
CA ASN A 204 4.26 -27.94 -25.29
C ASN A 204 3.92 -29.05 -26.31
N LYS A 205 4.42 -30.28 -26.12
CA LYS A 205 4.06 -31.44 -26.94
C LYS A 205 2.75 -32.09 -26.50
N PHE A 206 2.43 -32.06 -25.20
CA PHE A 206 1.28 -32.71 -24.57
C PHE A 206 0.54 -31.74 -23.62
N PRO A 207 -0.15 -30.72 -24.15
CA PRO A 207 -0.72 -29.64 -23.33
C PRO A 207 -1.93 -30.07 -22.49
N LEU A 208 -2.56 -31.20 -22.83
CA LEU A 208 -3.71 -31.77 -22.10
C LEU A 208 -3.28 -32.70 -20.95
N ASP A 209 -1.98 -32.86 -20.72
CA ASP A 209 -1.45 -33.74 -19.68
C ASP A 209 -1.47 -33.03 -18.31
N ILE A 210 -2.45 -33.41 -17.49
CA ILE A 210 -2.69 -32.85 -16.15
C ILE A 210 -1.44 -32.96 -15.27
N TYR A 211 -0.66 -34.05 -15.41
CA TYR A 211 0.49 -34.32 -14.55
C TYR A 211 1.68 -33.39 -14.82
N LEU A 212 1.78 -32.88 -16.05
CA LEU A 212 2.81 -31.90 -16.43
C LEU A 212 2.39 -30.49 -16.01
N GLU A 213 1.09 -30.17 -16.14
CA GLU A 213 0.52 -28.89 -15.69
C GLU A 213 0.74 -28.67 -14.19
N GLU A 214 0.40 -29.67 -13.37
CA GLU A 214 0.59 -29.60 -11.92
C GLU A 214 2.07 -29.54 -11.52
N LEU A 215 2.95 -30.25 -12.24
CA LEU A 215 4.38 -30.21 -11.98
C LEU A 215 4.97 -28.82 -12.26
N LEU A 216 4.53 -28.16 -13.34
CA LEU A 216 4.90 -26.77 -13.65
C LEU A 216 4.33 -25.79 -12.61
N ALA A 217 3.06 -25.95 -12.22
CA ALA A 217 2.48 -25.18 -11.12
C ALA A 217 3.29 -25.33 -9.82
N TYR A 218 3.78 -26.54 -9.54
CA TYR A 218 4.61 -26.83 -8.36
C TYR A 218 6.03 -26.26 -8.45
N PHE A 219 6.64 -26.18 -9.64
CA PHE A 219 7.93 -25.51 -9.80
C PHE A 219 7.87 -24.02 -9.44
N ARG A 220 6.73 -23.35 -9.65
CA ARG A 220 6.51 -21.97 -9.18
C ARG A 220 6.33 -21.86 -7.66
N VAL A 221 5.86 -22.91 -7.00
CA VAL A 221 5.81 -22.97 -5.52
C VAL A 221 7.23 -23.02 -4.95
N ILE A 222 8.11 -23.83 -5.56
CA ILE A 222 9.50 -23.98 -5.12
C ILE A 222 10.35 -22.78 -5.51
N ASN A 223 10.20 -22.30 -6.75
CA ASN A 223 10.89 -21.13 -7.27
C ASN A 223 9.87 -20.06 -7.67
N PRO A 224 9.49 -19.16 -6.76
CA PRO A 224 8.47 -18.16 -7.01
C PRO A 224 8.86 -17.08 -8.02
N ASP A 225 10.16 -16.92 -8.29
CA ASP A 225 10.69 -16.00 -9.30
C ASP A 225 10.74 -16.64 -10.71
N LEU A 226 10.24 -17.87 -10.85
CA LEU A 226 10.22 -18.58 -12.12
C LEU A 226 9.21 -17.96 -13.09
N ASP A 227 9.73 -17.31 -14.12
CA ASP A 227 8.95 -16.85 -15.28
C ASP A 227 9.13 -17.82 -16.46
N TYR A 228 8.03 -18.36 -16.96
CA TYR A 228 8.02 -19.24 -18.12
C TYR A 228 8.26 -18.54 -19.45
N MET A 229 8.31 -17.20 -19.49
CA MET A 229 8.61 -16.42 -20.71
C MET A 229 9.92 -16.85 -21.36
N ILE A 230 10.95 -17.15 -20.56
CA ILE A 230 12.28 -17.57 -21.05
C ILE A 230 12.23 -18.98 -21.65
N TYR A 231 11.33 -19.84 -21.16
CA TYR A 231 11.27 -21.26 -21.50
C TYR A 231 10.26 -21.57 -22.62
N SER A 232 9.20 -20.77 -22.75
CA SER A 232 8.19 -20.86 -23.80
C SER A 232 7.54 -19.49 -24.08
N PRO A 233 8.07 -18.69 -25.03
CA PRO A 233 7.57 -17.36 -25.33
C PRO A 233 6.16 -17.34 -25.95
N GLU A 234 5.66 -18.48 -26.44
CA GLU A 234 4.32 -18.58 -27.03
C GLU A 234 3.22 -18.91 -25.99
N ASN A 235 3.53 -19.76 -25.01
CA ASN A 235 2.55 -20.26 -24.03
C ASN A 235 2.72 -19.67 -22.62
N PHE A 236 3.67 -18.75 -22.41
CA PHE A 236 3.95 -18.17 -21.09
C PHE A 236 2.73 -17.55 -20.37
N PRO A 237 1.73 -16.92 -21.03
CA PRO A 237 0.61 -16.33 -20.30
C PRO A 237 -0.29 -17.39 -19.66
N LEU A 238 -0.37 -18.59 -20.25
CA LEU A 238 -1.11 -19.72 -19.70
C LEU A 238 -0.29 -20.37 -18.56
N LEU A 239 1.00 -20.61 -18.80
CA LEU A 239 1.91 -21.21 -17.83
C LEU A 239 2.08 -20.38 -16.56
N ASN A 240 2.13 -19.04 -16.68
CA ASN A 240 2.23 -18.12 -15.55
C ASN A 240 0.89 -17.90 -14.81
N LYS A 241 -0.23 -18.44 -15.32
CA LYS A 241 -1.53 -18.47 -14.62
C LYS A 241 -1.76 -19.78 -13.85
N LEU A 242 -0.90 -20.78 -14.05
CA LEU A 242 -1.00 -22.05 -13.33
C LEU A 242 -0.78 -21.83 -11.84
N ASN A 243 -1.79 -22.18 -11.04
CA ASN A 243 -1.79 -22.08 -9.60
C ASN A 243 -1.85 -23.49 -8.99
N CYS A 244 -0.89 -23.81 -8.14
CA CYS A 244 -0.89 -25.06 -7.39
C CYS A 244 -1.74 -24.88 -6.12
N ASN A 245 -2.76 -25.72 -5.92
CA ASN A 245 -3.47 -25.80 -4.65
C ASN A 245 -2.60 -26.54 -3.64
N LEU A 246 -1.88 -25.81 -2.78
CA LEU A 246 -1.06 -26.38 -1.70
C LEU A 246 -1.84 -27.32 -0.75
N ASN A 247 -3.16 -27.12 -0.62
CA ASN A 247 -4.05 -27.95 0.20
C ASN A 247 -4.45 -29.27 -0.48
N GLN A 248 -4.13 -29.44 -1.75
CA GLN A 248 -4.37 -30.64 -2.56
C GLN A 248 -3.04 -31.06 -3.18
N VAL A 249 -2.13 -31.60 -2.37
CA VAL A 249 -0.92 -32.23 -2.91
C VAL A 249 -1.38 -33.40 -3.77
N TYR A 250 -1.12 -33.29 -5.08
CA TYR A 250 -1.48 -34.30 -6.08
C TYR A 250 -1.06 -35.71 -5.63
N ARG A 251 -2.01 -36.64 -5.68
CA ARG A 251 -1.81 -38.08 -5.48
C ARG A 251 -2.21 -38.79 -6.77
N TRP A 252 -1.30 -39.55 -7.36
CA TRP A 252 -1.54 -40.29 -8.60
C TRP A 252 -2.64 -41.36 -8.45
N LYS A 253 -2.91 -41.82 -7.22
CA LYS A 253 -4.08 -42.65 -6.86
C LYS A 253 -4.60 -42.30 -5.47
N ASP A 254 -5.90 -42.13 -5.34
CA ASP A 254 -6.58 -42.13 -4.04
C ASP A 254 -6.47 -43.54 -3.43
N SER A 255 -6.01 -43.60 -2.18
CA SER A 255 -5.88 -44.83 -1.38
C SER A 255 -7.22 -45.45 -0.98
N ASP A 256 -8.34 -45.01 -1.56
CA ASP A 256 -9.69 -45.38 -1.13
C ASP A 256 -10.35 -46.44 -2.03
N GLU A 257 -9.79 -46.74 -3.22
CA GLU A 257 -10.31 -47.82 -4.08
C GLU A 257 -9.85 -49.23 -3.66
N LEU A 258 -9.00 -49.37 -2.63
CA LEU A 258 -8.57 -50.67 -2.08
C LEU A 258 -9.30 -51.09 -0.80
N THR A 259 -10.25 -50.28 -0.30
CA THR A 259 -11.09 -50.65 0.85
C THR A 259 -12.59 -50.79 0.53
N ALA A 260 -13.00 -50.51 -0.71
CA ALA A 260 -14.39 -50.59 -1.14
C ALA A 260 -14.68 -51.88 -1.93
N THR A 261 -14.47 -53.03 -1.30
CA THR A 261 -15.28 -54.22 -1.62
C THR A 261 -15.90 -54.76 -0.35
N THR A 262 -17.23 -54.77 -0.35
CA THR A 262 -18.11 -55.56 0.53
C THR A 262 -18.38 -54.97 1.92
N ILE A 263 -19.35 -54.05 2.01
CA ILE A 263 -20.67 -54.31 2.62
C ILE A 263 -21.67 -53.36 1.95
N THR A 264 -22.71 -53.97 1.42
CA THR A 264 -23.75 -53.42 0.56
C THR A 264 -24.90 -52.83 1.40
N ILE A 265 -25.70 -51.95 0.78
CA ILE A 265 -27.08 -51.52 1.14
C ILE A 265 -27.08 -50.29 2.10
N THR A 266 -27.62 -49.10 1.79
CA THR A 266 -28.83 -48.72 1.05
C THR A 266 -28.79 -47.25 0.58
N THR A 267 -29.31 -47.02 -0.63
CA THR A 267 -29.90 -45.80 -1.22
C THR A 267 -30.09 -44.53 -0.36
N THR A 268 -29.59 -43.37 -0.81
CA THR A 268 -30.35 -42.32 -1.55
C THR A 268 -29.47 -41.09 -1.83
N THR A 269 -29.34 -40.75 -3.12
CA THR A 269 -29.09 -39.43 -3.74
C THR A 269 -28.21 -38.40 -3.02
N THR A 270 -27.00 -38.27 -3.55
CA THR A 270 -25.97 -37.27 -3.27
C THR A 270 -26.26 -35.93 -3.96
N THR A 271 -26.49 -34.87 -3.17
CA THR A 271 -26.04 -33.51 -3.53
C THR A 271 -24.72 -33.25 -2.83
N LYS A 272 -23.70 -32.94 -3.63
CA LYS A 272 -22.30 -32.73 -3.27
C LYS A 272 -22.15 -31.66 -2.17
N SER A 273 -21.66 -32.07 -1.00
CA SER A 273 -20.95 -31.20 -0.06
C SER A 273 -19.74 -31.96 0.48
N ASN A 274 -18.55 -31.69 -0.07
CA ASN A 274 -17.31 -32.31 0.41
C ASN A 274 -16.98 -31.76 1.79
N LYS A 275 -17.17 -32.64 2.79
CA LYS A 275 -16.82 -32.41 4.19
C LYS A 275 -15.30 -32.33 4.34
N ARG A 276 -14.90 -31.27 5.02
CA ARG A 276 -13.57 -30.97 5.56
C ARG A 276 -13.15 -32.05 6.58
N GLN A 277 -11.89 -32.46 6.55
CA GLN A 277 -11.21 -33.02 7.73
C GLN A 277 -9.99 -32.17 8.09
N LYS A 278 -9.97 -31.75 9.36
CA LYS A 278 -8.82 -31.23 10.10
C LYS A 278 -8.00 -32.43 10.58
N THR A 279 -6.68 -32.36 10.46
CA THR A 279 -5.76 -33.16 11.28
C THR A 279 -4.89 -32.23 12.10
N THR A 280 -5.18 -32.18 13.38
CA THR A 280 -4.28 -31.71 14.46
C THR A 280 -3.45 -32.89 15.00
N ILE A 281 -2.35 -32.54 15.69
CA ILE A 281 -1.46 -33.30 16.62
C ILE A 281 -0.04 -33.40 16.04
N THR A 282 1.07 -32.94 16.64
CA THR A 282 1.46 -32.29 17.92
C THR A 282 2.90 -31.79 17.69
N SER A 283 3.40 -30.69 18.23
CA SER A 283 3.65 -30.41 19.65
C SER A 283 3.67 -28.89 19.90
N LYS A 284 3.31 -28.47 21.12
CA LYS A 284 3.53 -27.10 21.59
C LYS A 284 5.02 -26.93 21.92
N PRO A 285 5.76 -25.99 21.30
CA PRO A 285 6.91 -25.38 21.94
C PRO A 285 6.44 -24.13 22.71
N ASP A 286 7.12 -23.84 23.80
CA ASP A 286 6.81 -22.75 24.71
C ASP A 286 6.64 -21.40 23.99
N THR A 287 5.59 -20.67 24.37
CA THR A 287 5.12 -19.44 23.73
C THR A 287 6.11 -18.27 23.79
N LEU A 288 7.24 -18.42 24.48
CA LEU A 288 8.29 -17.40 24.54
C LEU A 288 9.39 -17.61 23.49
N THR A 289 9.73 -18.86 23.15
CA THR A 289 10.79 -19.17 22.16
C THR A 289 10.28 -19.01 20.73
N HIS A 290 8.99 -19.25 20.46
CA HIS A 290 8.39 -19.03 19.14
C HIS A 290 8.40 -17.55 18.73
N ASN A 291 8.20 -16.62 19.67
CA ASN A 291 8.28 -15.19 19.37
C ASN A 291 9.71 -14.72 19.06
N ILE A 292 10.72 -15.40 19.60
CA ILE A 292 12.15 -15.14 19.32
C ILE A 292 12.58 -15.81 17.99
N GLU A 293 12.07 -17.00 17.67
CA GLU A 293 12.33 -17.68 16.39
C GLU A 293 11.63 -17.01 15.20
N VAL A 294 10.44 -16.42 15.39
CA VAL A 294 9.75 -15.63 14.35
C VAL A 294 10.57 -14.40 13.96
N LEU A 295 11.29 -13.78 14.90
CA LEU A 295 12.21 -12.67 14.63
C LEU A 295 13.46 -13.13 13.83
N ASP A 296 13.97 -14.34 14.07
CA ASP A 296 15.13 -14.88 13.34
C ASP A 296 14.76 -15.38 11.93
N GLN A 297 13.48 -15.74 11.71
CA GLN A 297 12.93 -16.05 10.39
C GLN A 297 12.75 -14.80 9.49
N ILE A 298 12.74 -13.57 10.05
CA ILE A 298 12.66 -12.32 9.26
C ILE A 298 13.82 -12.22 8.26
N ASN A 299 15.01 -12.70 8.64
CA ASN A 299 16.18 -12.71 7.76
C ASN A 299 16.06 -13.70 6.58
N LYS A 300 15.13 -14.67 6.64
CA LYS A 300 14.87 -15.66 5.60
C LYS A 300 13.74 -15.25 4.64
N ILE A 301 12.91 -14.26 5.03
CA ILE A 301 11.88 -13.70 4.17
C ILE A 301 12.56 -12.92 3.04
N ASN A 302 12.19 -13.20 1.79
CA ASN A 302 12.68 -12.43 0.65
C ASN A 302 12.01 -11.04 0.66
N PRO A 303 12.73 -9.96 0.99
CA PRO A 303 12.15 -8.61 1.10
C PRO A 303 11.56 -8.14 -0.23
N TYR A 304 12.18 -8.52 -1.36
CA TYR A 304 11.78 -8.07 -2.70
C TYR A 304 10.41 -8.63 -3.10
N LYS A 305 10.20 -9.92 -2.84
CA LYS A 305 8.91 -10.58 -3.15
C LYS A 305 7.79 -10.02 -2.27
N LEU A 306 8.08 -9.81 -0.99
CA LEU A 306 7.10 -9.28 -0.06
C LEU A 306 6.71 -7.84 -0.39
N VAL A 307 7.65 -6.99 -0.80
CA VAL A 307 7.35 -5.63 -1.27
C VAL A 307 6.53 -5.64 -2.56
N ARG A 308 6.90 -6.48 -3.53
CA ARG A 308 6.16 -6.59 -4.80
C ARG A 308 4.71 -7.03 -4.58
N ASN A 309 4.50 -8.03 -3.73
CA ASN A 309 3.16 -8.50 -3.40
C ASN A 309 2.39 -7.51 -2.50
N ALA A 310 3.08 -6.76 -1.64
CA ALA A 310 2.46 -5.75 -0.78
C ALA A 310 1.82 -4.60 -1.57
N PHE A 311 2.24 -4.36 -2.82
CA PHE A 311 1.56 -3.39 -3.68
C PHE A 311 0.16 -3.83 -4.12
N ASP A 312 -0.08 -5.14 -4.21
CA ASP A 312 -1.34 -5.72 -4.70
C ASP A 312 -2.18 -6.36 -3.58
N ASN A 313 -1.60 -6.69 -2.42
CA ASN A 313 -2.25 -7.41 -1.32
C ASN A 313 -2.10 -6.68 0.03
N GLU A 314 -3.23 -6.17 0.56
CA GLU A 314 -3.28 -5.44 1.84
C GLU A 314 -2.76 -6.25 3.03
N LYS A 315 -2.96 -7.57 3.07
CA LYS A 315 -2.48 -8.41 4.18
C LYS A 315 -0.95 -8.51 4.18
N GLU A 316 -0.35 -8.53 3.01
CA GLU A 316 1.12 -8.53 2.86
C GLU A 316 1.70 -7.14 3.11
N ALA A 317 0.97 -6.06 2.81
CA ALA A 317 1.32 -4.70 3.23
C ALA A 317 1.28 -4.53 4.76
N GLN A 318 0.28 -5.09 5.44
CA GLN A 318 0.23 -5.12 6.92
C GLN A 318 1.38 -5.93 7.51
N LEU A 319 1.71 -7.08 6.91
CA LEU A 319 2.87 -7.87 7.31
C LEU A 319 4.18 -7.10 7.11
N LEU A 320 4.35 -6.41 5.98
CA LEU A 320 5.49 -5.53 5.71
C LEU A 320 5.61 -4.45 6.79
N THR A 321 4.49 -3.86 7.19
CA THR A 321 4.43 -2.84 8.25
C THR A 321 4.93 -3.39 9.59
N ILE A 322 4.46 -4.57 10.00
CA ILE A 322 4.90 -5.25 11.22
C ILE A 322 6.41 -5.56 11.16
N LEU A 323 6.90 -6.01 10.00
CA LEU A 323 8.32 -6.30 9.80
C LEU A 323 9.19 -5.04 9.91
N PHE A 324 8.72 -3.90 9.40
CA PHE A 324 9.41 -2.61 9.58
C PHE A 324 9.46 -2.18 11.06
N GLN A 325 8.38 -2.42 11.81
CA GLN A 325 8.35 -2.14 13.26
C GLN A 325 9.32 -3.00 14.08
N THR A 326 9.74 -4.18 13.57
CA THR A 326 10.76 -5.00 14.25
C THR A 326 12.16 -4.38 14.27
N GLY A 327 12.40 -3.32 13.47
CA GLY A 327 13.65 -2.55 13.51
C GLY A 327 14.88 -3.25 12.91
N ASN A 328 14.69 -4.29 12.08
CA ASN A 328 15.82 -4.97 11.44
C ASN A 328 16.45 -4.13 10.32
N ASN A 329 17.53 -3.40 10.64
CA ASN A 329 18.25 -2.52 9.73
C ASN A 329 18.69 -3.20 8.41
N ARG A 330 19.02 -4.51 8.42
CA ARG A 330 19.42 -5.21 7.19
C ARG A 330 18.25 -5.42 6.25
N PHE A 331 17.07 -5.72 6.79
CA PHE A 331 15.85 -5.88 6.00
C PHE A 331 15.42 -4.53 5.40
N ILE A 332 15.35 -3.49 6.24
CA ILE A 332 15.02 -2.11 5.82
C ILE A 332 15.97 -1.64 4.72
N ASN A 333 17.28 -1.82 4.88
CA ASN A 333 18.27 -1.41 3.86
C ASN A 333 18.14 -2.18 2.54
N LYS A 334 17.70 -3.45 2.55
CA LYS A 334 17.47 -4.22 1.32
C LYS A 334 16.24 -3.71 0.58
N VAL A 335 15.17 -3.41 1.32
CA VAL A 335 13.94 -2.84 0.77
C VAL A 335 14.20 -1.43 0.23
N ASP A 336 14.93 -0.60 0.98
CA ASP A 336 15.28 0.76 0.56
C ASP A 336 16.12 0.75 -0.72
N LYS A 337 17.14 -0.10 -0.82
CA LYS A 337 17.92 -0.27 -2.05
C LYS A 337 17.09 -0.75 -3.24
N TYR A 338 16.09 -1.59 -2.99
CA TYR A 338 15.16 -2.04 -4.05
C TYR A 338 14.36 -0.87 -4.60
N ILE A 339 13.74 -0.12 -3.71
CA ILE A 339 12.90 1.02 -4.05
C ILE A 339 13.73 2.12 -4.70
N GLY A 340 14.93 2.38 -4.19
CA GLY A 340 15.90 3.28 -4.81
C GLY A 340 16.28 2.85 -6.23
N ALA A 341 16.57 1.57 -6.45
CA ALA A 341 16.84 1.05 -7.80
C ALA A 341 15.64 1.24 -8.74
N ILE A 342 14.42 0.97 -8.26
CA ILE A 342 13.18 1.17 -9.02
C ILE A 342 12.99 2.64 -9.42
N LEU A 343 13.17 3.56 -8.47
CA LEU A 343 13.08 5.00 -8.70
C LEU A 343 14.10 5.46 -9.75
N THR A 344 15.32 4.94 -9.72
CA THR A 344 16.32 5.25 -10.75
C THR A 344 15.97 4.68 -12.12
N THR A 345 15.40 3.47 -12.21
CA THR A 345 15.00 2.87 -13.49
C THR A 345 13.82 3.56 -14.15
N PHE A 346 12.83 4.01 -13.37
CA PHE A 346 11.63 4.69 -13.87
C PHE A 346 11.85 6.16 -14.23
N THR A 347 13.06 6.70 -14.09
CA THR A 347 13.40 8.06 -14.56
C THR A 347 13.13 8.28 -16.06
N ASN A 348 13.07 7.18 -16.84
CA ASN A 348 12.87 7.18 -18.28
C ASN A 348 11.43 6.88 -18.74
N SER A 349 10.55 6.35 -17.88
CA SER A 349 9.17 5.95 -18.22
C SER A 349 8.13 6.62 -17.30
N GLU A 350 7.54 7.73 -17.75
CA GLU A 350 6.68 8.60 -16.93
C GLU A 350 5.42 7.90 -16.38
N LYS A 351 4.78 7.02 -17.16
CA LYS A 351 3.57 6.29 -16.73
C LYS A 351 3.86 5.24 -15.64
N GLU A 352 5.03 4.60 -15.72
CA GLU A 352 5.41 3.56 -14.77
C GLU A 352 5.80 4.19 -13.42
N LEU A 353 6.49 5.34 -13.46
CA LEU A 353 6.77 6.13 -12.26
C LEU A 353 5.48 6.57 -11.55
N GLN A 354 4.47 7.00 -12.30
CA GLN A 354 3.19 7.43 -11.72
C GLN A 354 2.46 6.26 -11.02
N SER A 355 2.38 5.11 -11.68
CA SER A 355 1.80 3.88 -11.11
C SER A 355 2.54 3.46 -9.84
N PHE A 356 3.88 3.53 -9.88
CA PHE A 356 4.71 3.22 -8.73
C PHE A 356 4.49 4.18 -7.55
N LEU A 357 4.46 5.49 -7.77
CA LEU A 357 4.19 6.47 -6.72
C LEU A 357 2.79 6.32 -6.11
N GLN A 358 1.80 5.91 -6.91
CA GLN A 358 0.47 5.56 -6.41
C GLN A 358 0.51 4.35 -5.48
N GLN A 359 1.20 3.28 -5.86
CA GLN A 359 1.37 2.08 -5.03
C GLN A 359 2.12 2.40 -3.74
N VAL A 360 3.17 3.22 -3.80
CA VAL A 360 3.92 3.69 -2.63
C VAL A 360 3.03 4.53 -1.71
N SER A 361 2.24 5.46 -2.24
CA SER A 361 1.30 6.27 -1.46
C SER A 361 0.27 5.40 -0.73
N HIS A 362 -0.24 4.36 -1.39
CA HIS A 362 -1.14 3.38 -0.78
C HIS A 362 -0.45 2.60 0.36
N LEU A 363 0.78 2.14 0.13
CA LEU A 363 1.56 1.42 1.14
C LEU A 363 1.84 2.28 2.39
N TYR A 364 2.21 3.54 2.20
CA TYR A 364 2.42 4.49 3.30
C TYR A 364 1.13 4.79 4.07
N LYS A 365 -0.03 4.77 3.39
CA LYS A 365 -1.34 4.92 4.02
C LYS A 365 -1.73 3.71 4.87
N ILE A 366 -1.41 2.50 4.44
CA ILE A 366 -1.66 1.28 5.23
C ILE A 366 -0.74 1.25 6.46
N SER A 367 0.50 1.69 6.31
CA SER A 367 1.48 1.69 7.40
C SER A 367 1.37 2.87 8.34
N ASP A 368 0.48 3.84 8.08
CA ASP A 368 0.35 5.10 8.83
C ASP A 368 1.70 5.79 9.10
N GLY A 369 2.63 5.68 8.15
CA GLY A 369 3.97 6.28 8.25
C GLY A 369 4.99 5.51 9.10
N THR A 370 4.72 4.29 9.57
CA THR A 370 5.75 3.49 10.27
C THR A 370 6.84 2.96 9.35
N ILE A 371 6.58 2.92 8.03
CA ILE A 371 7.59 2.58 7.03
C ILE A 371 8.41 3.82 6.70
N ILE A 372 9.66 3.85 7.17
CA ILE A 372 10.61 4.93 6.87
C ILE A 372 11.63 4.40 5.86
N LEU A 373 11.65 5.00 4.68
CA LEU A 373 12.53 4.63 3.57
C LEU A 373 13.31 5.86 3.10
N PRO A 374 14.62 5.94 3.39
CA PRO A 374 15.48 7.06 3.01
C PRO A 374 15.45 7.39 1.51
N SER A 375 15.31 6.38 0.64
CA SER A 375 15.26 6.59 -0.82
C SER A 375 13.99 7.33 -1.27
N ILE A 376 12.85 7.11 -0.60
CA ILE A 376 11.60 7.82 -0.88
C ILE A 376 11.65 9.22 -0.28
N GLU A 377 12.17 9.35 0.95
CA GLU A 377 12.41 10.64 1.57
C GLU A 377 13.31 11.52 0.68
N ASN A 378 14.43 10.98 0.21
CA ASN A 378 15.31 11.68 -0.72
C ASN A 378 14.61 11.96 -2.05
N PHE A 379 13.74 11.09 -2.57
CA PHE A 379 12.98 11.41 -3.78
C PHE A 379 11.98 12.57 -3.57
N ILE A 380 11.37 12.67 -2.38
CA ILE A 380 10.43 13.75 -2.05
C ILE A 380 11.19 15.06 -1.81
N LEU A 381 12.33 15.01 -1.12
CA LEU A 381 13.12 16.17 -0.70
C LEU A 381 14.15 16.62 -1.74
N ASP A 382 14.90 15.69 -2.31
CA ASP A 382 15.92 15.94 -3.34
C ASP A 382 15.26 15.91 -4.73
N ASN A 383 14.92 17.09 -5.24
CA ASN A 383 14.78 17.27 -6.67
C ASN A 383 16.19 17.35 -7.30
N ASN A 384 16.83 16.19 -7.50
CA ASN A 384 18.09 15.96 -8.20
C ASN A 384 18.93 17.21 -8.52
N ASN A 385 20.07 17.32 -7.82
CA ASN A 385 21.12 18.32 -7.96
C ASN A 385 21.76 18.50 -9.35
N ASN A 386 21.20 17.97 -10.44
CA ASN A 386 21.65 18.28 -11.80
C ASN A 386 20.47 18.17 -12.78
N ASN A 387 20.09 19.33 -13.34
CA ASN A 387 19.04 19.58 -14.33
C ASN A 387 17.63 19.77 -13.76
N SER A 388 17.16 21.01 -13.92
CA SER A 388 15.78 21.46 -13.79
C SER A 388 14.76 20.33 -13.97
N LEU A 389 14.02 20.01 -12.91
CA LEU A 389 12.80 19.23 -13.05
C LEU A 389 11.95 19.97 -14.08
N SER A 390 11.77 19.39 -15.26
CA SER A 390 10.96 20.03 -16.29
C SER A 390 9.57 20.27 -15.70
N VAL A 391 8.98 21.43 -15.98
CA VAL A 391 7.66 21.82 -15.45
C VAL A 391 6.63 20.69 -15.61
N GLY A 392 6.70 19.94 -16.73
CA GLY A 392 5.87 18.75 -16.96
C GLY A 392 6.06 17.61 -15.94
N LYS A 393 7.31 17.27 -15.59
CA LYS A 393 7.60 16.23 -14.57
C LYS A 393 7.16 16.65 -13.18
N PHE A 394 7.30 17.94 -12.84
CA PHE A 394 6.79 18.49 -11.58
C PHE A 394 5.28 18.31 -11.47
N CYS A 395 4.52 18.78 -12.47
CA CYS A 395 3.06 18.75 -12.43
C CYS A 395 2.48 17.33 -12.24
N GLN A 396 3.09 16.31 -12.86
CA GLN A 396 2.60 14.94 -12.75
C GLN A 396 2.96 14.26 -11.42
N GLN A 397 4.12 14.59 -10.85
CA GLN A 397 4.60 14.00 -9.60
C GLN A 397 4.03 14.69 -8.36
N PHE A 398 3.62 15.95 -8.48
CA PHE A 398 3.20 16.80 -7.36
C PHE A 398 2.02 16.21 -6.56
N ASP A 399 1.03 15.62 -7.25
CA ASP A 399 -0.15 15.00 -6.63
C ASP A 399 0.20 13.88 -5.65
N TYR A 400 1.20 13.06 -5.96
CA TYR A 400 1.60 11.95 -5.10
C TYR A 400 2.62 12.39 -4.05
N ARG A 401 3.52 13.31 -4.42
CA ARG A 401 4.48 13.90 -3.48
C ARG A 401 3.78 14.64 -2.35
N SER A 402 2.77 15.46 -2.67
CA SER A 402 1.99 16.19 -1.68
C SER A 402 1.37 15.26 -0.63
N LYS A 403 0.85 14.10 -1.04
CA LYS A 403 0.26 13.08 -0.15
C LYS A 403 1.27 12.35 0.74
N LEU A 404 2.53 12.24 0.29
CA LEU A 404 3.58 11.53 1.02
C LEU A 404 4.26 12.39 2.08
N ILE A 405 4.23 13.73 1.96
CA ILE A 405 4.90 14.65 2.89
C ILE A 405 4.51 14.41 4.34
N LYS A 406 3.23 14.12 4.64
CA LYS A 406 2.77 13.93 6.02
C LYS A 406 3.45 12.78 6.78
N TYR A 407 4.16 11.88 6.10
CA TYR A 407 4.87 10.77 6.71
C TYR A 407 6.36 11.07 7.01
N LEU A 408 6.83 12.28 6.71
CA LEU A 408 8.21 12.74 6.90
C LEU A 408 8.48 13.22 8.34
N HIS A 409 8.35 12.32 9.32
CA HIS A 409 8.41 12.67 10.75
C HIS A 409 9.81 13.16 11.21
N ASN A 410 10.90 12.60 10.69
CA ASN A 410 12.28 12.83 11.17
C ASN A 410 13.18 13.59 10.18
N VAL A 411 12.61 14.50 9.39
CA VAL A 411 13.34 15.22 8.35
C VAL A 411 14.02 16.48 8.88
N ASP A 412 15.22 16.78 8.37
CA ASP A 412 15.88 18.06 8.60
C ASP A 412 15.02 19.23 8.06
N PRO A 413 14.60 20.17 8.92
CA PRO A 413 13.80 21.33 8.52
C PRO A 413 14.41 22.11 7.36
N MET A 414 15.74 22.19 7.28
CA MET A 414 16.40 22.95 6.21
C MET A 414 16.18 22.30 4.83
N ARG A 415 16.13 20.96 4.76
CA ARG A 415 15.80 20.25 3.52
C ARG A 415 14.37 20.54 3.07
N LEU A 416 13.42 20.58 4.01
CA LEU A 416 12.03 20.94 3.72
C LEU A 416 11.90 22.39 3.22
N VAL A 417 12.62 23.33 3.82
CA VAL A 417 12.71 24.73 3.35
C VAL A 417 13.18 24.78 1.90
N THR A 418 14.28 24.09 1.58
CA THR A 418 14.80 24.07 0.20
C THR A 418 13.81 23.46 -0.81
N MET A 419 13.08 22.42 -0.40
CA MET A 419 12.03 21.81 -1.21
C MET A 419 10.88 22.81 -1.47
N ILE A 420 10.37 23.49 -0.43
CA ILE A 420 9.29 24.47 -0.56
C ILE A 420 9.73 25.62 -1.46
N HIS A 421 10.92 26.16 -1.25
CA HIS A 421 11.48 27.25 -2.04
C HIS A 421 11.59 26.90 -3.54
N HIS A 422 12.08 25.69 -3.83
CA HIS A 422 12.19 25.20 -5.19
C HIS A 422 10.80 24.99 -5.84
N ASN A 423 9.86 24.39 -5.10
CA ASN A 423 8.50 24.19 -5.59
C ASN A 423 7.79 25.53 -5.84
N ALA A 424 8.01 26.53 -4.98
CA ALA A 424 7.53 27.90 -5.17
C ALA A 424 8.12 28.54 -6.43
N SER A 425 9.41 28.32 -6.71
CA SER A 425 10.08 28.80 -7.91
C SER A 425 9.51 28.19 -9.20
N ILE A 426 9.19 26.89 -9.20
CA ILE A 426 8.52 26.23 -10.35
C ILE A 426 7.09 26.77 -10.52
N LEU A 427 6.32 26.90 -9.45
CA LEU A 427 4.97 27.48 -9.52
C LEU A 427 4.99 28.93 -10.02
N LYS A 428 5.99 29.71 -9.61
CA LYS A 428 6.21 31.07 -10.13
C LYS A 428 6.40 31.06 -11.64
N GLN A 429 7.19 30.13 -12.17
CA GLN A 429 7.37 29.97 -13.61
C GLN A 429 6.04 29.63 -14.30
N ILE A 430 5.30 28.64 -13.80
CA ILE A 430 3.95 28.26 -14.31
C ILE A 430 3.01 29.47 -14.28
N TYR A 431 3.03 30.26 -13.21
CA TYR A 431 2.16 31.42 -13.04
C TYR A 431 2.42 32.52 -14.08
N TYR A 432 3.67 32.82 -14.41
CA TYR A 432 3.97 33.82 -15.44
C TYR A 432 3.77 33.29 -16.86
N ASP A 433 4.09 32.02 -17.11
CA ASP A 433 3.91 31.36 -18.39
C ASP A 433 2.43 31.26 -18.79
N THR A 434 1.54 30.97 -17.83
CA THR A 434 0.08 30.97 -18.05
C THR A 434 -0.48 32.37 -18.33
N ASN A 435 0.02 33.42 -17.67
CA ASN A 435 -0.46 34.79 -17.87
C ASN A 435 0.06 35.43 -19.18
N ASN A 436 1.17 34.95 -19.73
CA ASN A 436 1.78 35.48 -20.97
C ASN A 436 1.27 34.78 -22.24
N GLY A 437 0.34 33.82 -22.14
CA GLY A 437 -0.22 33.09 -23.29
C GLY A 437 0.76 32.14 -23.98
N SER A 438 1.93 31.87 -23.39
CA SER A 438 3.01 31.08 -24.00
C SER A 438 2.95 29.58 -23.71
N TYR A 439 1.98 29.11 -22.92
CA TYR A 439 1.80 27.70 -22.58
C TYR A 439 0.33 27.25 -22.72
N GLU A 440 -0.15 27.11 -23.96
CA GLU A 440 -1.42 26.44 -24.28
C GLU A 440 -1.39 24.91 -24.11
N THR A 441 -0.31 24.31 -23.57
CA THR A 441 -0.13 22.84 -23.54
C THR A 441 0.04 22.20 -22.16
N ASN A 442 -0.22 22.91 -21.04
CA ASN A 442 -0.27 22.29 -19.71
C ASN A 442 -1.39 22.86 -18.82
N SER A 443 -2.62 22.81 -19.31
CA SER A 443 -3.87 22.92 -18.54
C SER A 443 -4.09 21.79 -17.51
N ASN A 444 -3.04 21.06 -17.12
CA ASN A 444 -3.11 19.83 -16.32
C ASN A 444 -2.46 19.94 -14.93
N PHE A 445 -2.02 21.11 -14.46
CA PHE A 445 -1.58 21.23 -13.07
C PHE A 445 -2.80 21.19 -12.14
N ASN A 446 -2.88 20.15 -11.31
CA ASN A 446 -3.96 19.98 -10.38
C ASN A 446 -3.72 20.86 -9.13
N TYR A 447 -4.37 22.03 -9.11
CA TYR A 447 -4.28 22.93 -7.96
C TYR A 447 -4.87 22.34 -6.68
N GLU A 448 -5.78 21.34 -6.74
CA GLU A 448 -6.31 20.69 -5.54
C GLU A 448 -5.19 20.02 -4.72
N SER A 449 -4.15 19.50 -5.39
CA SER A 449 -2.99 18.91 -4.72
C SER A 449 -2.19 19.92 -3.89
N CYS A 450 -2.33 21.22 -4.16
CA CYS A 450 -1.74 22.26 -3.30
C CYS A 450 -2.41 22.29 -1.92
N HIS A 451 -3.70 21.93 -1.83
CA HIS A 451 -4.41 21.81 -0.56
C HIS A 451 -3.80 20.71 0.30
N ASP A 452 -3.59 19.52 -0.28
CA ASP A 452 -2.93 18.40 0.40
C ASP A 452 -1.48 18.77 0.78
N TYR A 453 -0.76 19.48 -0.08
CA TYR A 453 0.62 19.92 0.19
C TYR A 453 0.72 20.83 1.41
N VAL A 454 -0.04 21.93 1.44
CA VAL A 454 -0.03 22.90 2.55
C VAL A 454 -0.52 22.23 3.83
N LYS A 455 -1.64 21.49 3.75
CA LYS A 455 -2.21 20.76 4.89
C LYS A 455 -1.23 19.75 5.50
N ASN A 456 -0.51 19.00 4.68
CA ASN A 456 0.44 17.99 5.15
C ASN A 456 1.70 18.63 5.76
N ILE A 457 2.16 19.80 5.27
CA ILE A 457 3.24 20.56 5.92
C ILE A 457 2.80 21.09 7.29
N LEU A 458 1.59 21.66 7.38
CA LEU A 458 1.03 22.13 8.65
C LEU A 458 0.79 20.97 9.63
N TYR A 459 0.42 19.79 9.12
CA TYR A 459 0.30 18.57 9.93
C TYR A 459 1.65 18.15 10.54
N LEU A 460 2.75 18.19 9.78
CA LEU A 460 4.09 17.93 10.32
C LEU A 460 4.47 18.93 11.42
N LEU A 461 4.18 20.22 11.20
CA LEU A 461 4.41 21.24 12.23
C LEU A 461 3.60 20.96 13.51
N ASN A 462 2.33 20.59 13.37
CA ASN A 462 1.49 20.19 14.50
C ASN A 462 2.05 18.98 15.25
N LEU A 463 2.48 17.94 14.55
CA LEU A 463 3.12 16.79 15.17
C LEU A 463 4.38 17.19 15.96
N TRP A 464 5.24 18.02 15.37
CA TRP A 464 6.45 18.48 16.04
C TRP A 464 6.18 19.36 17.26
N ILE A 465 5.06 20.10 17.28
CA ILE A 465 4.61 20.86 18.45
C ILE A 465 4.34 19.94 19.64
N PHE A 466 3.79 18.73 19.40
CA PHE A 466 3.52 17.77 20.48
C PHE A 466 4.76 17.02 20.97
N GLU A 467 5.81 16.89 20.15
CA GLU A 467 6.96 16.02 20.43
C GLU A 467 8.21 16.72 20.98
N ASN A 468 8.40 18.02 20.72
CA ASN A 468 9.69 18.71 20.94
C ASN A 468 9.62 19.84 22.00
N GLN A 469 10.80 20.33 22.41
CA GLN A 469 10.92 21.53 23.23
C GLN A 469 10.59 22.81 22.43
N ASP A 470 9.93 23.77 23.08
CA ASP A 470 9.37 24.98 22.47
C ASP A 470 10.36 25.75 21.57
N ASP A 471 11.62 25.92 22.00
CA ASP A 471 12.65 26.69 21.27
C ASP A 471 12.97 26.10 19.88
N ILE A 472 13.06 24.77 19.77
CA ILE A 472 13.35 24.10 18.50
C ILE A 472 12.16 24.26 17.56
N ILE A 473 10.94 24.16 18.07
CA ILE A 473 9.72 24.28 17.29
C ILE A 473 9.58 25.70 16.73
N ILE A 474 9.82 26.72 17.56
CA ILE A 474 9.78 28.13 17.15
C ILE A 474 10.74 28.37 15.97
N SER A 475 11.97 27.85 16.06
CA SER A 475 12.94 27.97 14.96
C SER A 475 12.43 27.32 13.66
N ARG A 476 11.77 26.16 13.74
CA ARG A 476 11.22 25.45 12.57
C ARG A 476 10.06 26.20 11.94
N ILE A 477 9.13 26.71 12.76
CA ILE A 477 7.98 27.49 12.29
C ILE A 477 8.47 28.76 11.59
N ASN A 478 9.44 29.46 12.18
CA ASN A 478 9.99 30.69 11.62
C ASN A 478 10.72 30.49 10.29
N LEU A 479 11.29 29.31 10.06
CA LEU A 479 11.93 28.98 8.78
C LEU A 479 10.93 28.55 7.71
N LEU A 480 9.94 27.72 8.06
CA LEU A 480 9.06 27.06 7.08
C LEU A 480 7.90 27.93 6.59
N LEU A 481 7.22 28.66 7.48
CA LEU A 481 6.01 29.41 7.11
C LEU A 481 6.27 30.55 6.12
N PRO A 482 7.37 31.32 6.21
CA PRO A 482 7.67 32.34 5.21
C PRO A 482 7.81 31.79 3.78
N GLU A 483 8.48 30.64 3.62
CA GLU A 483 8.60 29.97 2.31
C GLU A 483 7.26 29.41 1.84
N LEU A 484 6.42 28.94 2.78
CA LEU A 484 5.07 28.50 2.47
C LEU A 484 4.20 29.64 1.93
N TYR A 485 4.37 30.88 2.42
CA TYR A 485 3.70 32.03 1.84
C TYR A 485 4.16 32.35 0.42
N GLU A 486 5.46 32.21 0.12
CA GLU A 486 5.95 32.35 -1.26
C GLU A 486 5.32 31.31 -2.18
N PHE A 487 5.18 30.06 -1.70
CA PHE A 487 4.50 29.00 -2.44
C PHE A 487 3.01 29.34 -2.70
N ILE A 488 2.26 29.71 -1.65
CA ILE A 488 0.82 30.01 -1.74
C ILE A 488 0.54 31.19 -2.67
N LYS A 489 1.41 32.20 -2.68
CA LYS A 489 1.29 33.40 -3.53
C LYS A 489 1.15 33.08 -5.02
N TYR A 490 1.68 31.96 -5.49
CA TYR A 490 1.61 31.57 -6.91
C TYR A 490 0.46 30.59 -7.22
N CYS A 491 -0.38 30.24 -6.24
CA CYS A 491 -1.52 29.33 -6.38
C CYS A 491 -2.83 30.06 -6.71
N LYS A 492 -2.92 30.64 -7.92
CA LYS A 492 -3.97 31.58 -8.37
C LYS A 492 -5.42 31.27 -7.95
N HIS A 493 -5.87 30.02 -8.05
CA HIS A 493 -7.28 29.66 -7.86
C HIS A 493 -7.66 29.31 -6.41
N ILE A 494 -6.69 28.93 -5.58
CA ILE A 494 -6.93 28.36 -4.23
C ILE A 494 -6.20 29.19 -3.16
N GLN A 495 -5.58 30.31 -3.54
CA GLN A 495 -4.77 31.17 -2.68
C GLN A 495 -5.46 31.52 -1.36
N GLU A 496 -6.74 31.90 -1.41
CA GLU A 496 -7.56 32.28 -0.25
C GLU A 496 -7.75 31.11 0.72
N GLN A 497 -8.13 29.94 0.19
CA GLN A 497 -8.34 28.72 0.99
C GLN A 497 -7.04 28.20 1.61
N LEU A 498 -5.92 28.23 0.86
CA LEU A 498 -4.61 27.82 1.38
C LEU A 498 -4.12 28.76 2.47
N THR A 499 -4.31 30.07 2.29
CA THR A 499 -3.97 31.06 3.32
C THR A 499 -4.83 30.84 4.56
N ASN A 500 -6.13 30.55 4.39
CA ASN A 500 -7.02 30.24 5.51
C ASN A 500 -6.55 29.02 6.32
N GLN A 501 -6.00 27.98 5.70
CA GLN A 501 -5.43 26.85 6.44
C GLN A 501 -4.26 27.27 7.36
N VAL A 502 -3.39 28.17 6.87
CA VAL A 502 -2.28 28.68 7.67
C VAL A 502 -2.79 29.58 8.80
N VAL A 503 -3.84 30.36 8.54
CA VAL A 503 -4.51 31.16 9.57
C VAL A 503 -5.16 30.28 10.64
N GLU A 504 -5.88 29.23 10.25
CA GLU A 504 -6.46 28.24 11.17
C GLU A 504 -5.38 27.56 12.01
N PHE A 505 -4.22 27.27 11.41
CA PHE A 505 -3.06 26.79 12.17
C PHE A 505 -2.65 27.79 13.26
N PHE A 506 -2.49 29.09 12.94
CA PHE A 506 -2.17 30.10 13.96
C PHE A 506 -3.24 30.25 15.05
N ILE A 507 -4.53 30.21 14.68
CA ILE A 507 -5.63 30.32 15.64
C ILE A 507 -5.61 29.15 16.64
N ASN A 508 -5.20 27.97 16.19
CA ASN A 508 -5.11 26.78 17.02
C ASN A 508 -3.78 26.65 17.80
N LEU A 509 -2.80 27.54 17.58
CA LEU A 509 -1.54 27.51 18.31
C LEU A 509 -1.70 27.96 19.78
N PRO A 510 -0.95 27.37 20.72
CA PRO A 510 -0.86 27.89 22.08
C PRO A 510 -0.37 29.34 22.10
N SER A 511 -1.01 30.18 22.91
CA SER A 511 -0.69 31.62 23.00
C SER A 511 0.75 31.89 23.45
N SER A 512 1.35 31.01 24.26
CA SER A 512 2.76 31.08 24.67
C SER A 512 3.71 30.98 23.47
N LEU A 513 3.48 30.00 22.60
CA LEU A 513 4.28 29.74 21.41
C LEU A 513 4.07 30.85 20.37
N PHE A 514 2.80 31.23 20.14
CA PHE A 514 2.44 32.30 19.21
C PHE A 514 3.22 33.57 19.51
N ASN A 515 3.23 34.01 20.78
CA ASN A 515 3.90 35.23 21.25
C ASN A 515 5.42 35.28 21.00
N GLN A 516 6.07 34.12 20.85
CA GLN A 516 7.52 34.00 20.68
C GLN A 516 7.95 33.89 19.20
N LEU A 517 7.01 33.80 18.26
CA LEU A 517 7.31 33.70 16.83
C LEU A 517 7.84 35.04 16.26
N GLU A 518 8.58 34.95 15.16
CA GLU A 518 9.09 36.13 14.46
C GLU A 518 7.99 36.87 13.69
N LEU A 519 8.11 38.20 13.61
CA LEU A 519 7.14 39.04 12.91
C LEU A 519 7.02 38.73 11.42
N LYS A 520 8.10 38.26 10.77
CA LYS A 520 8.08 37.80 9.36
C LYS A 520 7.18 36.58 9.16
N THR A 521 7.03 35.76 10.19
CA THR A 521 6.25 34.53 10.18
C THR A 521 4.78 34.81 10.48
N ILE A 522 4.53 35.63 11.49
CA ILE A 522 3.18 35.96 11.96
C ILE A 522 2.44 36.84 10.94
N ILE A 523 3.13 37.83 10.37
CA ILE A 523 2.50 38.83 9.50
C ILE A 523 2.46 38.31 8.07
N ILE A 524 1.29 37.85 7.68
CA ILE A 524 1.00 37.33 6.34
C ILE A 524 1.28 38.42 5.29
N PRO A 525 1.90 38.08 4.14
CA PRO A 525 2.15 39.02 3.06
C PRO A 525 0.89 39.71 2.52
N ARG A 526 1.05 40.97 2.13
CA ARG A 526 -0.03 41.86 1.64
C ARG A 526 -0.94 41.20 0.61
N SER A 527 -0.35 40.56 -0.40
CA SER A 527 -1.09 39.92 -1.47
C SER A 527 -2.04 38.84 -0.97
N LEU A 528 -1.63 38.06 0.05
CA LEU A 528 -2.43 36.98 0.61
C LEU A 528 -3.51 37.54 1.54
N THR A 529 -3.16 38.46 2.44
CA THR A 529 -4.11 39.09 3.38
C THR A 529 -5.24 39.80 2.66
N TYR A 530 -4.92 40.66 1.68
CA TYR A 530 -5.94 41.38 0.93
C TYR A 530 -6.75 40.45 0.01
N SER A 531 -6.16 39.38 -0.55
CA SER A 531 -6.96 38.37 -1.27
C SER A 531 -8.00 37.70 -0.38
N CYS A 532 -7.62 37.34 0.86
CA CYS A 532 -8.56 36.73 1.82
C CYS A 532 -9.68 37.68 2.23
N LEU A 533 -9.36 38.98 2.42
CA LEU A 533 -10.37 40.00 2.75
C LEU A 533 -11.37 40.22 1.60
N LEU A 534 -10.93 40.07 0.35
CA LEU A 534 -11.78 40.19 -0.84
C LEU A 534 -12.50 38.89 -1.22
N SER A 535 -12.29 37.82 -0.45
CA SER A 535 -12.92 36.52 -0.70
C SER A 535 -14.45 36.59 -0.55
N CYS A 536 -15.15 35.77 -1.32
CA CYS A 536 -16.60 35.58 -1.17
C CYS A 536 -16.95 34.59 -0.04
N ASP A 537 -15.97 33.95 0.60
CA ASP A 537 -16.21 33.03 1.70
C ASP A 537 -16.19 33.77 3.06
N PRO A 538 -17.32 33.81 3.80
CA PRO A 538 -17.41 34.50 5.09
C PRO A 538 -16.48 33.91 6.16
N LEU A 539 -16.15 32.61 6.09
CA LEU A 539 -15.23 31.98 7.04
C LEU A 539 -13.79 32.47 6.84
N VAL A 540 -13.34 32.57 5.58
CA VAL A 540 -12.01 33.09 5.24
C VAL A 540 -11.84 34.52 5.74
N VAL A 541 -12.85 35.37 5.51
CA VAL A 541 -12.84 36.76 5.99
C VAL A 541 -12.87 36.82 7.53
N SER A 542 -13.65 35.97 8.19
CA SER A 542 -13.69 35.90 9.66
C SER A 542 -12.36 35.45 10.27
N ASN A 543 -11.73 34.42 9.71
CA ASN A 543 -10.47 33.90 10.23
C ASN A 543 -9.32 34.89 10.03
N ILE A 544 -9.21 35.52 8.85
CA ILE A 544 -8.16 36.52 8.62
C ILE A 544 -8.35 37.76 9.51
N THR A 545 -9.60 38.19 9.77
CA THR A 545 -9.87 39.30 10.69
C THR A 545 -9.53 38.94 12.14
N GLN A 546 -9.78 37.70 12.56
CA GLN A 546 -9.33 37.17 13.85
C GLN A 546 -7.80 37.20 13.97
N HIS A 547 -7.09 36.73 12.95
CA HIS A 547 -5.63 36.76 12.91
C HIS A 547 -5.08 38.17 13.01
N ILE A 548 -5.64 39.11 12.24
CA ILE A 548 -5.27 40.54 12.31
C ILE A 548 -5.49 41.08 13.73
N SER A 549 -6.58 40.70 14.40
CA SER A 549 -6.84 41.08 15.80
C SER A 549 -5.79 40.48 16.76
N ASN A 550 -5.49 39.20 16.64
CA ASN A 550 -4.49 38.50 17.47
C ASN A 550 -3.09 39.09 17.31
N CYS A 551 -2.73 39.51 16.10
CA CYS A 551 -1.45 40.17 15.83
C CYS A 551 -1.29 41.50 16.57
N LYS A 552 -2.38 42.16 16.99
CA LYS A 552 -2.32 43.45 17.70
C LYS A 552 -1.64 43.34 19.08
N SER A 553 -1.72 42.19 19.74
CA SER A 553 -1.12 41.98 21.07
C SER A 553 0.37 41.64 21.01
N HIS A 554 0.96 41.47 19.83
CA HIS A 554 2.38 41.17 19.68
C HIS A 554 3.29 42.37 19.96
N ASP A 555 4.53 42.08 20.38
CA ASP A 555 5.55 43.10 20.53
C ASP A 555 6.19 43.47 19.17
N TYR A 556 6.20 44.77 18.88
CA TYR A 556 6.73 45.36 17.65
C TYR A 556 7.97 46.23 17.88
N THR A 557 8.54 46.20 19.09
CA THR A 557 9.68 47.04 19.51
C THR A 557 10.83 47.10 18.50
N ASN A 558 11.13 45.98 17.82
CA ASN A 558 12.30 45.85 16.96
C ASN A 558 12.06 46.13 15.46
N SER A 559 10.81 46.36 15.01
CA SER A 559 10.56 46.61 13.57
C SER A 559 9.35 47.51 13.31
N THR A 560 9.63 48.77 12.99
CA THR A 560 8.60 49.78 12.66
C THR A 560 7.86 49.44 11.37
N HIS A 561 8.53 48.90 10.35
CA HIS A 561 7.90 48.53 9.07
C HIS A 561 6.74 47.55 9.22
N TYR A 562 6.91 46.49 10.01
CA TYR A 562 5.88 45.48 10.24
C TYR A 562 4.72 46.02 11.09
N ARG A 563 5.01 46.94 12.01
CA ARG A 563 3.98 47.66 12.76
C ARG A 563 3.12 48.55 11.86
N ASP A 564 3.76 49.28 10.96
CA ASP A 564 3.06 50.16 10.01
C ASP A 564 2.21 49.35 9.02
N LEU A 565 2.71 48.17 8.61
CA LEU A 565 1.97 47.22 7.80
C LEU A 565 0.73 46.68 8.54
N GLN A 566 0.89 46.26 9.79
CA GLN A 566 -0.21 45.76 10.61
C GLN A 566 -1.27 46.84 10.85
N ASN A 567 -0.84 48.07 11.15
CA ASN A 567 -1.74 49.21 11.28
C ASN A 567 -2.50 49.46 9.97
N SER A 568 -1.86 49.23 8.82
CA SER A 568 -2.51 49.35 7.53
C SER A 568 -3.57 48.28 7.31
N TYR A 569 -3.29 47.02 7.66
CA TYR A 569 -4.29 45.95 7.61
C TYR A 569 -5.51 46.26 8.48
N ILE A 570 -5.30 46.71 9.72
CA ILE A 570 -6.39 47.07 10.63
C ILE A 570 -7.24 48.21 10.04
N MET A 571 -6.59 49.28 9.58
CA MET A 571 -7.31 50.46 9.08
C MET A 571 -8.05 50.19 7.78
N ASP A 572 -7.43 49.51 6.83
CA ASP A 572 -8.07 49.14 5.56
C ASP A 572 -9.25 48.18 5.81
N THR A 573 -9.10 47.19 6.70
CA THR A 573 -10.17 46.25 7.05
C THR A 573 -11.37 46.95 7.71
N ILE A 574 -11.12 47.90 8.61
CA ILE A 574 -12.17 48.71 9.24
C ILE A 574 -12.87 49.61 8.20
N ASN A 575 -12.08 50.22 7.30
CA ASN A 575 -12.61 51.06 6.23
C ASN A 575 -13.44 50.26 5.23
N PHE A 576 -13.07 49.00 5.00
CA PHE A 576 -13.78 48.05 4.16
C PHE A 576 -15.09 47.58 4.80
N LEU A 577 -15.04 46.99 5.99
CA LEU A 577 -16.19 46.30 6.60
C LEU A 577 -17.18 47.24 7.31
N TRP A 578 -16.71 48.37 7.87
CA TRP A 578 -17.53 49.21 8.79
C TRP A 578 -17.71 50.67 8.36
N LYS A 579 -16.64 51.37 7.98
CA LYS A 579 -16.66 52.84 7.79
C LYS A 579 -17.04 53.31 6.38
N GLU A 580 -17.33 52.41 5.44
CA GLU A 580 -17.76 52.74 4.07
C GLU A 580 -16.69 53.56 3.30
N ARG A 581 -15.41 53.17 3.42
CA ARG A 581 -14.24 53.88 2.84
C ARG A 581 -13.27 52.92 2.13
N PHE A 582 -13.79 51.86 1.52
CA PHE A 582 -13.05 50.72 0.97
C PHE A 582 -11.88 51.04 0.01
N LEU A 583 -11.88 52.20 -0.67
CA LEU A 583 -10.84 52.57 -1.66
C LEU A 583 -10.14 53.90 -1.38
N LYS A 584 -10.48 54.59 -0.28
CA LYS A 584 -9.95 55.93 -0.03
C LYS A 584 -8.47 55.84 0.33
N GLN A 585 -7.64 56.57 -0.41
CA GLN A 585 -6.23 56.77 -0.08
C GLN A 585 -6.04 58.19 0.44
N ASP A 586 -5.35 58.33 1.57
CA ASP A 586 -5.02 59.66 2.07
C ASP A 586 -3.92 60.26 1.18
N ALA A 587 -4.24 61.31 0.43
CA ALA A 587 -3.36 61.96 -0.56
C ALA A 587 -2.13 62.68 0.03
N ASN A 588 -1.92 62.63 1.34
CA ASN A 588 -0.73 63.21 1.95
C ASN A 588 0.45 62.27 1.72
N LEU A 589 1.34 62.66 0.80
CA LEU A 589 2.58 62.02 0.34
C LEU A 589 3.62 61.67 1.42
N THR A 590 3.31 61.83 2.71
CA THR A 590 4.14 61.28 3.77
C THR A 590 3.75 59.83 3.98
N ASN A 591 4.72 58.92 3.91
CA ASN A 591 4.57 57.46 4.03
C ASN A 591 3.96 56.95 5.36
N ILE A 592 3.30 57.81 6.14
CA ILE A 592 2.90 57.63 7.53
C ILE A 592 1.40 57.32 7.67
N SER A 593 0.57 57.57 6.64
CA SER A 593 -0.85 57.20 6.73
C SER A 593 -1.01 55.68 6.71
N SER A 594 -1.75 55.14 7.69
CA SER A 594 -2.09 53.72 7.75
C SER A 594 -3.22 53.34 6.79
N ASN A 595 -3.91 54.32 6.19
CA ASN A 595 -4.95 54.05 5.20
C ASN A 595 -4.32 53.91 3.80
N LYS A 596 -4.29 52.69 3.27
CA LYS A 596 -3.63 52.37 1.98
C LYS A 596 -4.62 51.95 0.89
N GLY A 597 -5.90 51.81 1.22
CA GLY A 597 -6.94 51.45 0.23
C GLY A 597 -6.60 50.14 -0.48
N PHE A 598 -6.19 49.12 0.29
CA PHE A 598 -5.80 47.80 -0.22
C PHE A 598 -4.61 47.83 -1.20
N PHE A 599 -3.85 48.93 -1.24
CA PHE A 599 -2.76 49.17 -2.21
C PHE A 599 -3.19 49.09 -3.68
N LEU A 600 -4.48 49.30 -3.97
CA LEU A 600 -4.97 49.42 -5.33
C LEU A 600 -4.48 50.73 -5.98
N HIS A 601 -4.46 50.80 -7.30
CA HIS A 601 -4.07 52.03 -7.98
C HIS A 601 -5.11 53.14 -7.70
N PRO A 602 -4.72 54.40 -7.42
CA PRO A 602 -5.67 55.48 -7.10
C PRO A 602 -6.72 55.71 -8.20
N ASP A 603 -6.34 55.56 -9.47
CA ASP A 603 -7.27 55.67 -10.60
C ASP A 603 -8.34 54.56 -10.64
N PHE A 604 -8.17 53.48 -9.87
CA PHE A 604 -9.14 52.39 -9.83
C PHE A 604 -10.50 52.86 -9.30
N GLU A 605 -10.52 53.69 -8.26
CA GLU A 605 -11.76 54.25 -7.70
C GLU A 605 -12.49 55.09 -8.75
N ASN A 606 -11.77 55.96 -9.46
CA ASN A 606 -12.32 56.81 -10.52
C ASN A 606 -12.91 55.98 -11.67
N LYS A 607 -12.23 54.91 -12.08
CA LYS A 607 -12.73 54.00 -13.12
C LYS A 607 -13.92 53.17 -12.64
N LEU A 608 -13.93 52.72 -11.39
CA LEU A 608 -15.02 51.92 -10.85
C LEU A 608 -16.30 52.76 -10.69
N ASN A 609 -16.15 54.03 -10.28
CA ASN A 609 -17.24 55.03 -10.28
C ASN A 609 -17.82 55.29 -11.68
N SER A 610 -17.06 55.04 -12.77
CA SER A 610 -17.53 55.26 -14.15
C SER A 610 -18.34 54.09 -14.73
N LEU A 611 -18.48 52.99 -13.99
CA LEU A 611 -19.22 51.81 -14.45
C LEU A 611 -20.74 52.02 -14.26
N HIS A 612 -21.50 51.75 -15.32
CA HIS A 612 -22.98 51.86 -15.34
C HIS A 612 -23.71 51.01 -14.28
N THR A 613 -23.06 49.99 -13.72
CA THR A 613 -23.58 49.19 -12.60
C THR A 613 -23.90 50.06 -11.38
N PHE A 614 -23.20 51.19 -11.21
CA PHE A 614 -23.41 52.16 -10.13
C PHE A 614 -24.25 53.38 -10.56
N ASP A 615 -24.58 53.51 -11.85
CA ASP A 615 -25.45 54.57 -12.39
C ASP A 615 -26.94 54.27 -12.17
N CYS A 616 -27.32 52.99 -11.95
CA CYS A 616 -28.69 52.55 -11.67
C CYS A 616 -29.15 52.91 -10.24
N SER A 617 -29.20 54.21 -9.99
CA SER A 617 -29.63 54.92 -8.79
C SER A 617 -31.17 54.86 -8.56
N TYR A 618 -31.75 53.66 -8.52
CA TYR A 618 -33.12 53.48 -8.00
C TYR A 618 -33.20 52.59 -6.75
N TYR A 619 -32.31 51.59 -6.63
CA TYR A 619 -32.23 50.69 -5.46
C TYR A 619 -30.85 50.68 -4.78
N LEU A 620 -29.80 51.14 -5.45
CA LEU A 620 -28.42 51.12 -4.97
C LEU A 620 -27.84 52.53 -5.03
N SER A 621 -28.00 53.30 -3.96
CA SER A 621 -27.14 54.44 -3.62
C SER A 621 -25.78 54.02 -3.06
N SER A 622 -25.37 52.79 -3.35
CA SER A 622 -24.09 52.26 -2.98
C SER A 622 -23.04 52.86 -3.89
N SER A 623 -22.44 53.96 -3.45
CA SER A 623 -21.12 54.37 -3.96
C SER A 623 -20.18 53.17 -3.91
N PRO A 624 -19.25 53.01 -4.86
CA PRO A 624 -18.19 51.99 -4.81
C PRO A 624 -17.52 51.74 -3.46
N SER A 625 -17.46 52.76 -2.60
CA SER A 625 -16.92 52.66 -1.25
C SER A 625 -17.75 51.82 -0.26
N THR A 626 -19.01 51.48 -0.57
CA THR A 626 -19.91 50.67 0.29
C THR A 626 -19.94 49.19 -0.11
N ILE A 627 -19.33 48.78 -1.23
CA ILE A 627 -19.31 47.37 -1.71
C ILE A 627 -18.79 46.41 -0.63
N GLY A 628 -17.86 46.89 0.18
CA GLY A 628 -17.21 46.10 1.22
C GLY A 628 -17.95 45.96 2.55
N GLU A 629 -18.96 46.80 2.77
CA GLU A 629 -19.68 46.88 4.03
C GLU A 629 -20.51 45.62 4.26
N PHE A 630 -20.73 45.21 5.52
CA PHE A 630 -21.46 43.98 5.86
C PHE A 630 -22.77 43.73 5.09
N PHE A 631 -23.54 44.79 4.81
CA PHE A 631 -24.82 44.66 4.09
C PHE A 631 -24.63 44.32 2.60
N TYR A 632 -23.56 44.79 1.97
CA TYR A 632 -23.32 44.66 0.53
C TYR A 632 -22.17 43.71 0.19
N ASN A 633 -21.38 43.33 1.18
CA ASN A 633 -20.26 42.42 1.01
C ASN A 633 -20.78 41.08 0.47
N PRO A 634 -20.27 40.58 -0.66
CA PRO A 634 -20.70 39.31 -1.24
C PRO A 634 -20.66 38.13 -0.25
N ALA A 635 -19.71 38.13 0.69
CA ALA A 635 -19.58 37.08 1.69
C ALA A 635 -20.67 37.13 2.79
N PHE A 636 -21.13 38.34 3.17
CA PHE A 636 -21.98 38.54 4.35
C PHE A 636 -23.40 39.00 4.05
N SER A 637 -23.67 39.59 2.88
CA SER A 637 -24.95 40.19 2.53
C SER A 637 -26.15 39.29 2.82
N TYR A 638 -26.09 38.01 2.43
CA TYR A 638 -27.13 37.03 2.71
C TYR A 638 -27.24 36.67 4.21
N ILE A 639 -26.09 36.47 4.88
CA ILE A 639 -26.05 36.15 6.31
C ILE A 639 -26.67 37.28 7.13
N VAL A 640 -26.31 38.52 6.80
CA VAL A 640 -26.81 39.73 7.43
C VAL A 640 -28.29 39.90 7.18
N THR A 641 -28.76 39.70 5.94
CA THR A 641 -30.19 39.74 5.61
C THR A 641 -30.98 38.69 6.42
N LYS A 642 -30.43 37.48 6.58
CA LYS A 642 -31.03 36.46 7.42
C LYS A 642 -31.08 36.87 8.90
N ILE A 643 -30.00 37.47 9.42
CA ILE A 643 -29.98 38.00 10.80
C ILE A 643 -31.04 39.09 10.98
N ILE A 644 -31.21 39.98 10.01
CA ILE A 644 -32.25 41.01 10.04
C ILE A 644 -33.62 40.37 10.10
N TRP A 645 -33.88 39.37 9.26
CA TRP A 645 -35.14 38.63 9.31
C TRP A 645 -35.37 37.92 10.65
N ASP A 646 -34.32 37.32 11.23
CA ASP A 646 -34.41 36.73 12.57
C ASP A 646 -34.77 37.80 13.63
N ILE A 647 -34.24 39.03 13.50
CA ILE A 647 -34.57 40.16 14.39
C ILE A 647 -36.03 40.61 14.15
N GLU A 648 -36.46 40.70 12.90
CA GLU A 648 -37.84 41.06 12.53
C GLU A 648 -38.85 40.05 13.08
N ASP A 649 -38.59 38.76 12.93
CA ASP A 649 -39.47 37.68 13.40
C ASP A 649 -39.62 37.67 14.94
N ASN A 650 -38.61 38.15 15.67
CA ASN A 650 -38.65 38.27 17.14
C ASN A 650 -39.43 39.50 17.63
N HIS A 651 -39.72 40.47 16.75
CA HIS A 651 -40.45 41.68 17.10
C HIS A 651 -41.94 41.58 16.73
N ASN A 652 -42.80 41.60 17.75
CA ASN A 652 -44.25 41.60 17.55
C ASN A 652 -44.72 42.92 16.93
N GLY A 653 -45.41 42.86 15.79
CA GLY A 653 -46.10 44.02 15.19
C GLY A 653 -45.49 44.57 13.89
N ILE A 654 -44.53 43.88 13.28
CA ILE A 654 -43.99 44.25 11.96
C ILE A 654 -44.98 43.84 10.86
N ASN A 655 -45.28 44.77 9.94
CA ASN A 655 -46.21 44.54 8.83
C ASN A 655 -45.50 44.18 7.51
N THR A 656 -44.25 44.65 7.34
CA THR A 656 -43.49 44.46 6.10
C THR A 656 -42.07 43.98 6.40
N ARG A 657 -41.68 42.87 5.78
CA ARG A 657 -40.32 42.33 5.78
C ARG A 657 -39.46 43.10 4.77
N HIS A 658 -38.21 43.39 5.10
CA HIS A 658 -37.31 44.04 4.14
C HIS A 658 -36.78 43.03 3.11
N GLU A 659 -36.83 43.42 1.83
CA GLU A 659 -36.34 42.64 0.70
C GLU A 659 -34.86 42.98 0.42
N GLY A 660 -33.95 42.24 1.05
CA GLY A 660 -32.54 42.22 0.69
C GLY A 660 -31.63 43.23 1.43
N PRO A 661 -30.51 43.65 0.82
CA PRO A 661 -29.47 44.40 1.52
C PRO A 661 -29.93 45.82 1.85
N ILE A 662 -29.94 46.14 3.16
CA ILE A 662 -30.43 47.40 3.69
C ILE A 662 -29.46 48.55 3.40
N SER A 663 -29.95 49.60 2.74
CA SER A 663 -29.30 50.91 2.68
C SER A 663 -29.88 51.87 3.72
N ARG A 664 -29.11 52.89 4.11
CA ARG A 664 -29.61 54.03 4.91
C ARG A 664 -30.86 54.66 4.30
N GLU A 665 -30.90 54.77 2.98
CA GLU A 665 -32.02 55.37 2.26
C GLU A 665 -33.24 54.45 2.20
N SER A 666 -33.05 53.14 2.11
CA SER A 666 -34.15 52.18 2.21
C SER A 666 -34.82 52.24 3.59
N LEU A 667 -34.04 52.42 4.66
CA LEU A 667 -34.54 52.66 6.01
C LEU A 667 -35.30 53.98 6.14
N ILE A 668 -34.78 55.06 5.55
CA ILE A 668 -35.45 56.36 5.55
C ILE A 668 -36.78 56.27 4.79
N ARG A 669 -36.83 55.59 3.65
CA ARG A 669 -38.07 55.36 2.89
C ARG A 669 -39.09 54.56 3.70
N LEU A 670 -38.66 53.46 4.33
CA LEU A 670 -39.54 52.62 5.14
C LEU A 670 -40.07 53.33 6.39
N ARG A 671 -39.35 54.32 6.92
CA ARG A 671 -39.83 55.19 8.00
C ARG A 671 -40.79 56.28 7.55
N ASN A 672 -40.67 56.73 6.29
CA ASN A 672 -41.52 57.79 5.74
C ASN A 672 -42.87 57.25 5.25
N ASP A 673 -42.97 55.96 4.93
CA ASP A 673 -44.22 55.29 4.57
C ASP A 673 -45.07 55.03 5.83
N SER A 674 -46.15 55.79 6.01
CA SER A 674 -47.07 55.65 7.18
C SER A 674 -47.73 54.28 7.32
N ASP A 675 -47.80 53.52 6.22
CA ASP A 675 -48.53 52.24 6.15
C ASP A 675 -47.65 51.05 6.53
N LYS A 676 -46.33 51.26 6.68
CA LYS A 676 -45.35 50.21 6.97
C LYS A 676 -44.79 50.37 8.38
N ILE A 677 -45.09 49.40 9.25
CA ILE A 677 -44.50 49.34 10.59
C ILE A 677 -43.28 48.43 10.51
N TRP A 678 -42.11 49.00 10.79
CA TRP A 678 -40.83 48.29 10.84
C TRP A 678 -40.05 48.63 12.13
N LEU A 679 -38.87 48.05 12.33
CA LEU A 679 -38.04 48.18 13.52
C LEU A 679 -37.72 49.66 13.83
N SER A 680 -37.92 50.07 15.09
CA SER A 680 -37.57 51.41 15.58
C SER A 680 -36.08 51.56 15.90
N LEU A 681 -35.20 50.92 15.13
CA LEU A 681 -33.74 50.96 15.33
C LEU A 681 -33.10 51.89 14.32
N SER A 682 -32.18 52.74 14.77
CA SER A 682 -31.30 53.51 13.85
C SER A 682 -30.39 52.58 13.05
N PHE A 683 -29.87 53.07 11.92
CA PHE A 683 -28.95 52.28 11.08
C PHE A 683 -27.70 51.83 11.86
N ASP A 684 -27.20 52.67 12.75
CA ASP A 684 -26.03 52.36 13.58
C ASP A 684 -26.35 51.37 14.71
N GLU A 685 -27.56 51.41 15.28
CA GLU A 685 -28.04 50.41 16.24
C GLU A 685 -28.29 49.06 15.57
N LEU A 686 -28.83 49.07 14.34
CA LEU A 686 -29.01 47.87 13.54
C LEU A 686 -27.66 47.22 13.20
N LYS A 687 -26.65 48.02 12.81
CA LYS A 687 -25.27 47.57 12.61
C LYS A 687 -24.70 46.89 13.86
N LEU A 688 -24.94 47.47 15.03
CA LEU A 688 -24.50 46.91 16.31
C LEU A 688 -25.20 45.59 16.63
N SER A 689 -26.53 45.50 16.45
CA SER A 689 -27.26 44.24 16.69
C SER A 689 -26.83 43.13 15.73
N ILE A 690 -26.52 43.48 14.48
CA ILE A 690 -25.97 42.52 13.51
C ILE A 690 -24.60 42.03 13.96
N LEU A 691 -23.72 42.92 14.43
CA LEU A 691 -22.39 42.55 14.91
C LEU A 691 -22.45 41.60 16.12
N GLN A 692 -23.36 41.85 17.07
CA GLN A 692 -23.59 40.97 18.22
C GLN A 692 -24.15 39.60 17.79
N ASN A 693 -25.07 39.56 16.83
CA ASN A 693 -25.61 38.31 16.29
C ASN A 693 -24.58 37.54 15.45
N LEU A 694 -23.63 38.21 14.79
CA LEU A 694 -22.52 37.57 14.09
C LEU A 694 -21.57 36.86 15.07
N GLU A 695 -21.33 37.45 16.26
CA GLU A 695 -20.59 36.82 17.36
C GLU A 695 -21.32 35.55 17.85
N ILE A 696 -22.65 35.60 18.04
CA ILE A 696 -23.46 34.42 18.40
C ILE A 696 -23.38 33.32 17.33
N LYS A 697 -23.34 33.68 16.05
CA LYS A 697 -23.22 32.74 14.92
C LYS A 697 -21.77 32.26 14.66
N LYS A 698 -20.84 32.47 15.61
CA LYS A 698 -19.43 32.04 15.58
C LYS A 698 -18.51 32.79 14.60
N PHE A 699 -18.91 33.96 14.09
CA PHE A 699 -18.01 34.83 13.30
C PHE A 699 -17.24 35.79 14.22
N ASN A 700 -16.57 35.22 15.22
CA ASN A 700 -15.96 35.98 16.33
C ASN A 700 -14.84 36.91 15.87
N GLY A 701 -14.08 36.53 14.84
CA GLY A 701 -12.94 37.31 14.36
C GLY A 701 -13.28 38.74 13.95
N ILE A 702 -14.44 38.92 13.32
CA ILE A 702 -14.94 40.21 12.85
C ILE A 702 -15.35 41.08 14.03
N ALA A 703 -16.09 40.50 14.98
CA ALA A 703 -16.53 41.18 16.20
C ALA A 703 -15.33 41.58 17.05
N ASP A 704 -14.39 40.66 17.28
CA ASP A 704 -13.17 40.91 18.05
C ASP A 704 -12.33 42.03 17.44
N LEU A 705 -12.11 42.02 16.11
CA LEU A 705 -11.36 43.08 15.46
C LEU A 705 -12.04 44.45 15.61
N LEU A 706 -13.35 44.53 15.37
CA LEU A 706 -14.09 45.81 15.39
C LEU A 706 -14.24 46.36 16.80
N PHE A 707 -14.62 45.53 17.78
CA PHE A 707 -14.73 45.95 19.18
C PHE A 707 -13.38 46.36 19.77
N ASN A 708 -12.30 45.63 19.44
CA ASN A 708 -10.97 45.94 19.98
C ASN A 708 -10.29 47.15 19.31
N SER A 709 -10.70 47.52 18.10
CA SER A 709 -10.01 48.55 17.29
C SER A 709 -10.77 49.87 17.19
N LEU A 710 -12.10 49.86 17.35
CA LEU A 710 -12.92 51.07 17.32
C LEU A 710 -13.32 51.50 18.73
N LYS A 711 -12.74 52.62 19.21
CA LYS A 711 -13.11 53.22 20.50
C LYS A 711 -14.61 53.49 20.64
N SER A 712 -15.31 53.80 19.55
CA SER A 712 -16.76 54.06 19.54
C SER A 712 -17.63 52.81 19.80
N LEU A 713 -17.06 51.61 19.64
CA LEU A 713 -17.75 50.33 19.82
C LEU A 713 -17.25 49.57 21.06
N ALA A 714 -16.06 49.90 21.57
CA ALA A 714 -15.42 49.20 22.69
C ALA A 714 -16.33 49.03 23.92
N ASP A 715 -17.11 50.06 24.28
CA ASP A 715 -18.01 50.05 25.44
C ASP A 715 -19.38 49.39 25.16
N LYS A 716 -19.64 48.97 23.92
CA LYS A 716 -20.95 48.44 23.46
C LYS A 716 -20.99 46.92 23.30
N ARG A 717 -19.90 46.21 23.64
CA ARG A 717 -19.86 44.74 23.66
C ARG A 717 -20.64 44.24 24.88
N SER A 718 -21.89 43.85 24.69
CA SER A 718 -22.69 43.20 25.74
C SER A 718 -22.16 41.77 25.94
N LEU A 719 -21.44 41.56 27.04
CA LEU A 719 -21.03 40.24 27.49
C LEU A 719 -22.21 39.50 28.12
N ASP A 720 -22.79 38.54 27.40
CA ASP A 720 -23.48 37.38 27.99
C ASP A 720 -22.44 36.41 28.60
N LYS A 721 -21.59 36.91 29.50
CA LYS A 721 -20.66 36.07 30.29
C LYS A 721 -21.34 35.36 31.47
N ASN A 722 -22.66 35.47 31.62
CA ASN A 722 -23.39 34.95 32.77
C ASN A 722 -24.10 33.60 32.54
N ASN A 723 -24.10 33.03 31.33
CA ASN A 723 -24.79 31.76 31.07
C ASN A 723 -23.88 30.52 30.95
N GLU A 724 -22.55 30.66 30.83
CA GLU A 724 -21.64 29.50 30.86
C GLU A 724 -21.11 29.17 32.26
N SER A 725 -21.14 30.12 33.21
CA SER A 725 -20.71 29.87 34.60
C SER A 725 -21.78 29.19 35.47
N ALA A 726 -23.05 29.18 35.05
CA ALA A 726 -24.13 28.52 35.78
C ALA A 726 -24.23 27.00 35.47
N ASN A 727 -23.90 26.57 34.26
CA ASN A 727 -24.06 25.16 33.84
C ASN A 727 -22.87 24.25 34.18
N ASN A 728 -21.72 24.78 34.57
CA ASN A 728 -20.59 23.97 35.05
C ASN A 728 -20.62 23.71 36.58
N SER A 729 -21.71 24.07 37.26
CA SER A 729 -21.94 23.76 38.69
C SER A 729 -23.01 22.71 38.93
N SER A 730 -23.53 22.08 37.87
CA SER A 730 -24.48 20.96 37.97
C SER A 730 -24.44 20.05 36.74
N SER A 731 -23.35 19.30 36.57
CA SER A 731 -23.32 17.98 35.92
C SER A 731 -21.99 17.30 36.17
#